data_AF-A0A972UTH5-F1
#
_entry.id   AF-A0A972UTH5-F1
#
_cell.length_a   1.000
_cell.length_b   1.000
_cell.length_c   1.000
_cell.angle_alpha   90.00
_cell.angle_beta   90.00
_cell.angle_gamma   90.00
#
_symmetry.space_group_name_H-M   'P 1'
#
loop_
_entity.id
_entity.type
_entity.pdbx_description
1 polymer ?
#
loop_
_entity_poly.entity_id
_entity_poly.type
_entity_poly.pdbx_seq_one_letter_code
_entity_poly.pdbx_strand_id
1 'polypeptide(L)'
;MSRDASFDSARDAGQGGETSPLVLDGASVGELTIPGADFILTADYSRQGGDLILNARDGGAQVIIRDFFADDTPPTLFSDSGARVSGELAAKLAGPIAPGQYAQNGSIPQAEAIGRVESVAGNATAIRTDGTRVELHKDSAIYKGDTVETSEGASLDIVFIDKGTFAIGENARMVLDELIYDPPNENFSSSVSLLQGAFVILSGGIGKANPGGVAINTPVATIGIRGTHFALDIKQIGSDSLFTLLDGAIEVANAATSVLLSETGLSTTFSSFNLPSGPVIQLTEAQLSAAFGSVLGISATLAPFSVNPPGEITPESGGNSTGGGHTGNQNVSQGALASLGLSSNPFSALLQNQFSEFGDGTNDTSDGRSALNSQEVVIQPLSVDLINVVDFVGSQADTSMRIKVADIAVTDTDGVGTNTLSLSGEDSPLFEIDGLELFLKAGTDIGAVADGSLDVTVTVDDPAAGVTPEDTASLSILIVGVVIQGDGDANNLEGTFGTDIINGQGGNDTIIGNGGADTLFGNDGNDLFLRNTGDGNDIIEGGGGIDTLITTGVPDLPNSYTIQTINGRTIVTQTSPIAETVDLGSVEEIIFKGGSSTDVLVVGPAVGPGGSPSKITFEGGAGNDTLDASQSPTPVVFIGGPGNDTTIGSAGDDLFIWNTGDGNDVADGGGGRDTLLVTGAQDTANQFTIQANGNRVSVQQTSPTNEIIDLVNVEDVAFEGGAANDILIIGDLNGTDIANNTIAFTGGGGDDILDASAATKSVVADGGAGNDTLTGGSANDFLDGGADDDIIEGGLGDDTVVVDSIGDVVSDAGGTDTVQSSIDWTLNGDFENLTLTGADPINGTGNSGANTIIGNIGNNRLDGAGGADSMLGGLGDDTYVIDNAGDAVLETEGGGNDTIESSLSVALPANFENILLTGGDNIDGVGNDAANNITGNSGNNVLTGGGGNDNINGGGGDDIAAYSGNRADYTITENSPGQVTVTDDNPGDGDDGSDNLDGVDFVQFADQTIAIVTAPDGYATNADIALNIAALPGVLTNDFDIGGDSLSVSDADVISANGASITVNADGSFSYDPSGSDALKALNPGDVLVDSFQYEASDGNGSTTTETVSITVTGVNDAPMAEDTNFNIDENSAPQIIGTVTATDSDTGTLSYVITGGNGSGLFSIDSATGEISTTGVLNHEAAAQHDLT
;
A
#
# COMPACT_ATOMS: atom_id res chain seq x y z
N MET A 1 14.06 25.68 -27.93
CA MET A 1 14.85 26.64 -28.77
C MET A 1 15.95 25.90 -29.56
N SER A 2 16.66 26.57 -30.48
CA SER A 2 17.42 25.94 -31.58
C SER A 2 18.65 25.10 -31.20
N ARG A 3 18.82 23.98 -31.93
CA ARG A 3 20.11 23.25 -32.10
C ARG A 3 21.23 24.18 -32.61
N ASP A 4 22.21 24.50 -31.77
CA ASP A 4 23.66 24.50 -32.10
C ASP A 4 24.52 25.09 -30.96
N ALA A 5 25.00 24.24 -30.05
CA ALA A 5 26.21 24.47 -29.24
C ALA A 5 26.74 23.14 -28.69
N SER A 6 27.93 22.72 -29.12
CA SER A 6 28.52 21.42 -28.76
C SER A 6 29.12 21.40 -27.34
N PHE A 7 28.50 20.63 -26.44
CA PHE A 7 29.01 20.36 -25.09
C PHE A 7 30.37 19.61 -25.09
N ASP A 8 30.71 18.94 -26.20
CA ASP A 8 31.98 18.22 -26.47
C ASP A 8 33.25 19.11 -26.38
N SER A 9 33.09 20.44 -26.29
CA SER A 9 34.23 21.37 -26.14
C SER A 9 34.73 21.58 -24.70
N ALA A 10 34.02 21.07 -23.69
CA ALA A 10 34.38 21.28 -22.28
C ALA A 10 35.35 20.22 -21.70
N ARG A 11 35.50 19.04 -22.33
CA ARG A 11 36.36 17.96 -21.82
C ARG A 11 37.80 17.93 -22.35
N ASP A 12 38.13 18.70 -23.39
CA ASP A 12 39.49 18.76 -23.98
C ASP A 12 40.18 20.13 -23.76
N ALA A 13 40.21 20.58 -22.50
CA ALA A 13 40.86 21.82 -22.09
C ALA A 13 41.80 21.61 -20.88
N GLY A 14 42.81 20.77 -21.05
CA GLY A 14 43.93 20.63 -20.11
C GLY A 14 44.87 21.85 -20.02
N GLN A 15 44.36 23.07 -19.97
CA GLN A 15 45.05 24.30 -19.52
C GLN A 15 44.05 25.29 -18.93
N GLY A 16 44.36 25.85 -17.76
CA GLY A 16 43.45 26.67 -16.97
C GLY A 16 42.88 27.90 -17.70
N GLY A 17 41.58 27.85 -17.95
CA GLY A 17 40.72 28.96 -18.35
C GLY A 17 39.32 28.69 -17.78
N GLU A 18 38.64 29.73 -17.31
CA GLU A 18 37.35 29.59 -16.61
C GLU A 18 36.28 28.97 -17.51
N THR A 19 35.71 27.84 -17.09
CA THR A 19 34.49 27.28 -17.66
C THR A 19 33.33 28.22 -17.36
N SER A 20 32.81 28.90 -18.38
CA SER A 20 31.58 29.69 -18.23
C SER A 20 30.41 28.72 -18.03
N PRO A 21 29.54 28.91 -17.01
CA PRO A 21 28.41 28.02 -16.80
C PRO A 21 27.45 28.05 -18.00
N LEU A 22 26.89 26.89 -18.33
CA LEU A 22 25.76 26.83 -19.26
C LEU A 22 24.55 27.44 -18.54
N VAL A 23 23.97 28.51 -19.09
CA VAL A 23 22.78 29.13 -18.51
C VAL A 23 21.55 28.77 -19.34
N LEU A 24 20.60 28.12 -18.71
CA LEU A 24 19.27 27.79 -19.23
C LEU A 24 18.22 28.69 -18.57
N ASP A 25 17.05 28.77 -19.17
CA ASP A 25 15.88 29.50 -18.67
C ASP A 25 14.81 28.47 -18.29
N GLY A 26 14.32 28.53 -17.05
CA GLY A 26 13.38 27.57 -16.48
C GLY A 26 11.93 28.06 -16.45
N ALA A 27 11.67 29.32 -16.79
CA ALA A 27 10.32 29.86 -16.81
C ALA A 27 9.50 29.30 -17.98
N SER A 28 8.34 28.68 -17.68
CA SER A 28 7.33 28.21 -18.64
C SER A 28 7.81 27.17 -19.67
N VAL A 29 8.28 26.02 -19.19
CA VAL A 29 8.40 24.74 -19.92
C VAL A 29 8.11 23.57 -18.98
N GLY A 30 7.40 22.53 -19.42
CA GLY A 30 7.24 21.30 -18.61
C GLY A 30 8.51 20.43 -18.57
N GLU A 31 9.32 20.48 -19.65
CA GLU A 31 10.53 19.70 -19.81
C GLU A 31 11.73 20.58 -20.23
N LEU A 32 12.91 20.32 -19.66
CA LEU A 32 14.15 21.05 -19.95
C LEU A 32 15.32 20.10 -20.24
N THR A 33 15.77 20.08 -21.50
CA THR A 33 16.93 19.28 -21.92
C THR A 33 18.26 19.99 -21.62
N ILE A 34 19.09 19.32 -20.83
CA ILE A 34 20.46 19.67 -20.49
C ILE A 34 21.41 18.87 -21.42
N PRO A 35 22.21 19.53 -22.26
CA PRO A 35 23.18 18.86 -23.12
C PRO A 35 24.32 18.23 -22.31
N GLY A 36 24.78 17.04 -22.71
CA GLY A 36 25.84 16.28 -22.06
C GLY A 36 25.37 15.00 -21.38
N ALA A 37 26.03 13.88 -21.71
CA ALA A 37 25.71 12.55 -21.22
C ALA A 37 25.62 12.46 -19.69
N ASP A 38 24.44 12.06 -19.20
CA ASP A 38 24.07 11.65 -17.82
C ASP A 38 24.54 12.61 -16.69
N PHE A 39 24.91 13.84 -17.04
CA PHE A 39 25.45 14.83 -16.11
C PHE A 39 24.50 15.11 -14.94
N ILE A 40 23.19 15.14 -15.22
CA ILE A 40 22.14 15.41 -14.22
C ILE A 40 22.13 14.37 -13.09
N LEU A 41 22.47 13.10 -13.36
CA LEU A 41 22.45 12.04 -12.34
C LEU A 41 23.62 12.15 -11.36
N THR A 42 24.74 12.74 -11.81
CA THR A 42 26.03 12.81 -11.10
C THR A 42 26.39 14.21 -10.61
N ALA A 43 25.54 15.21 -10.86
CA ALA A 43 25.73 16.58 -10.40
C ALA A 43 25.28 16.79 -8.95
N ASP A 44 25.93 17.72 -8.25
CA ASP A 44 25.43 18.32 -7.02
C ASP A 44 24.44 19.44 -7.36
N TYR A 45 23.21 19.24 -6.92
CA TYR A 45 22.10 20.18 -7.05
C TYR A 45 22.21 21.21 -5.93
N SER A 46 21.96 22.48 -6.25
CA SER A 46 22.04 23.57 -5.28
C SER A 46 21.16 24.73 -5.71
N ARG A 47 20.38 25.28 -4.79
CA ARG A 47 19.49 26.42 -5.06
C ARG A 47 20.16 27.76 -4.77
N GLN A 48 20.07 28.73 -5.69
CA GLN A 48 20.54 30.10 -5.49
C GLN A 48 19.48 31.12 -5.92
N GLY A 49 18.61 31.51 -4.98
CA GLY A 49 17.47 32.37 -5.31
C GLY A 49 16.37 31.59 -6.04
N GLY A 50 15.90 32.12 -7.17
CA GLY A 50 15.01 31.42 -8.09
C GLY A 50 15.71 30.37 -8.95
N ASP A 51 17.05 30.31 -8.93
CA ASP A 51 17.84 29.51 -9.86
C ASP A 51 18.21 28.13 -9.27
N LEU A 52 18.20 27.09 -10.11
CA LEU A 52 18.81 25.79 -9.84
C LEU A 52 20.22 25.74 -10.44
N ILE A 53 21.20 25.33 -9.65
CA ILE A 53 22.60 25.18 -10.06
C ILE A 53 23.01 23.72 -9.91
N LEU A 54 23.41 23.11 -11.02
CA LEU A 54 23.97 21.78 -11.11
C LEU A 54 25.49 21.89 -11.26
N ASN A 55 26.25 21.29 -10.34
CA ASN A 55 27.71 21.33 -10.32
C ASN A 55 28.29 19.93 -10.51
N ALA A 56 29.27 19.74 -11.40
CA ALA A 56 29.94 18.45 -11.55
C ALA A 56 30.72 18.06 -10.28
N ARG A 57 30.50 16.85 -9.76
CA ARG A 57 31.22 16.30 -8.59
C ARG A 57 32.73 16.18 -8.77
N ASP A 58 33.22 16.13 -10.01
CA ASP A 58 34.65 16.15 -10.35
C ASP A 58 35.27 17.56 -10.36
N GLY A 59 34.48 18.60 -10.04
CA GLY A 59 34.89 20.00 -10.09
C GLY A 59 34.89 20.62 -11.51
N GLY A 60 34.23 19.95 -12.47
CA GLY A 60 34.13 20.35 -13.87
C GLY A 60 33.00 21.36 -14.18
N ALA A 61 32.08 20.96 -15.06
CA ALA A 61 31.07 21.85 -15.64
C ALA A 61 29.99 22.28 -14.64
N GLN A 62 29.43 23.48 -14.85
CA GLN A 62 28.31 24.02 -14.10
C GLN A 62 27.16 24.37 -15.07
N VAL A 63 25.94 23.99 -14.71
CA VAL A 63 24.71 24.40 -15.40
C VAL A 63 23.88 25.22 -14.42
N ILE A 64 23.41 26.40 -14.84
CA ILE A 64 22.53 27.28 -14.08
C ILE A 64 21.23 27.38 -14.83
N ILE A 65 20.13 26.94 -14.23
CA ILE A 65 18.79 27.07 -14.77
C ILE A 65 18.13 28.22 -14.01
N ARG A 66 17.95 29.34 -14.69
CA ARG A 66 17.34 30.53 -14.08
C ARG A 66 15.87 30.32 -13.83
N ASP A 67 15.38 30.91 -12.75
CA ASP A 67 13.95 30.94 -12.45
C ASP A 67 13.29 29.53 -12.43
N PHE A 68 14.08 28.47 -12.22
CA PHE A 68 13.64 27.08 -12.07
C PHE A 68 12.62 26.91 -10.94
N PHE A 69 12.74 27.74 -9.90
CA PHE A 69 11.84 27.80 -8.75
C PHE A 69 10.94 29.04 -8.78
N ALA A 70 10.60 29.55 -9.96
CA ALA A 70 9.63 30.65 -10.12
C ALA A 70 8.17 30.17 -10.17
N ASP A 71 7.96 28.88 -10.39
CA ASP A 71 6.67 28.19 -10.34
C ASP A 71 6.67 27.14 -9.22
N ASP A 72 5.48 26.73 -8.78
CA ASP A 72 5.31 25.68 -7.75
C ASP A 72 5.50 24.28 -8.35
N THR A 73 5.36 24.13 -9.68
CA THR A 73 5.71 22.92 -10.46
C THR A 73 6.99 23.14 -11.29
N PRO A 74 8.19 22.94 -10.71
CA PRO A 74 9.45 23.09 -11.43
C PRO A 74 9.58 22.15 -12.65
N PRO A 75 10.34 22.53 -13.70
CA PRO A 75 10.45 21.74 -14.94
C PRO A 75 11.21 20.42 -14.75
N THR A 76 10.75 19.35 -15.42
CA THR A 76 11.46 18.07 -15.46
C THR A 76 12.75 18.16 -16.26
N LEU A 77 13.84 17.63 -15.71
CA LEU A 77 15.18 17.68 -16.31
C LEU A 77 15.48 16.45 -17.14
N PHE A 78 16.01 16.69 -18.33
CA PHE A 78 16.40 15.67 -19.30
C PHE A 78 17.88 15.78 -19.63
N SER A 79 18.58 14.66 -19.83
CA SER A 79 19.85 14.67 -20.59
C SER A 79 19.59 14.44 -22.07
N ASP A 80 20.55 14.80 -22.92
CA ASP A 80 20.57 14.40 -24.34
C ASP A 80 20.84 12.89 -24.55
N SER A 81 21.19 12.16 -23.48
CA SER A 81 21.24 10.69 -23.40
C SER A 81 19.93 10.03 -22.93
N GLY A 82 18.91 10.81 -22.57
CA GLY A 82 17.59 10.29 -22.18
C GLY A 82 17.40 9.96 -20.70
N ALA A 83 18.34 10.33 -19.82
CA ALA A 83 18.12 10.30 -18.38
C ALA A 83 17.09 11.36 -18.00
N ARG A 84 16.13 11.00 -17.14
CA ARG A 84 15.11 11.91 -16.58
C ARG A 84 15.31 12.11 -15.08
N VAL A 85 15.05 13.32 -14.59
CA VAL A 85 14.89 13.66 -13.16
C VAL A 85 13.69 14.61 -13.08
N SER A 86 12.63 14.25 -12.36
CA SER A 86 11.43 15.11 -12.23
C SER A 86 11.80 16.46 -11.61
N GLY A 87 11.06 17.51 -11.97
CA GLY A 87 11.34 18.85 -11.45
C GLY A 87 11.25 18.91 -9.93
N GLU A 88 10.29 18.17 -9.35
CA GLU A 88 10.12 18.02 -7.90
C GLU A 88 11.31 17.30 -7.25
N LEU A 89 11.80 16.20 -7.84
CA LEU A 89 13.00 15.50 -7.36
C LEU A 89 14.24 16.41 -7.46
N ALA A 90 14.40 17.13 -8.57
CA ALA A 90 15.46 18.13 -8.72
C ALA A 90 15.35 19.27 -7.68
N ALA A 91 14.13 19.65 -7.29
CA ALA A 91 13.88 20.62 -6.23
C ALA A 91 14.23 20.09 -4.83
N LYS A 92 13.81 18.86 -4.50
CA LYS A 92 14.19 18.13 -3.27
C LYS A 92 15.72 18.03 -3.15
N LEU A 93 16.40 17.62 -4.23
CA LEU A 93 17.86 17.48 -4.28
C LEU A 93 18.62 18.82 -4.14
N ALA A 94 18.03 19.94 -4.53
CA ALA A 94 18.68 21.25 -4.49
C ALA A 94 18.63 21.96 -3.14
N GLY A 95 17.69 21.55 -2.28
CA GLY A 95 17.46 22.09 -0.94
C GLY A 95 16.97 23.55 -0.90
N PRO A 96 16.69 24.07 0.30
CA PRO A 96 16.27 25.46 0.51
C PRO A 96 17.44 26.45 0.35
N ILE A 97 17.14 27.69 -0.05
CA ILE A 97 18.13 28.78 -0.24
C ILE A 97 18.99 29.04 1.02
N ALA A 98 18.43 28.77 2.21
CA ALA A 98 19.14 28.70 3.46
C ALA A 98 18.41 27.74 4.43
N PRO A 99 19.12 26.94 5.24
CA PRO A 99 18.49 26.11 6.27
C PRO A 99 17.58 26.94 7.18
N GLY A 100 16.29 26.61 7.19
CA GLY A 100 15.26 27.28 7.99
C GLY A 100 14.65 28.58 7.42
N GLN A 101 14.88 28.96 6.16
CA GLN A 101 14.20 30.13 5.55
C GLN A 101 13.01 29.82 4.63
N TYR A 102 12.83 28.57 4.20
CA TYR A 102 11.72 28.13 3.35
C TYR A 102 11.09 26.85 3.89
N ALA A 103 10.43 26.95 5.04
CA ALA A 103 9.29 26.10 5.29
C ALA A 103 8.17 26.63 4.39
N GLN A 104 7.78 25.89 3.35
CA GLN A 104 6.48 26.14 2.72
C GLN A 104 5.41 25.77 3.76
N ASN A 105 4.72 26.81 4.22
CA ASN A 105 3.42 26.81 4.91
C ASN A 105 3.01 25.58 5.77
N GLY A 106 3.88 25.11 6.66
CA GLY A 106 3.53 24.08 7.63
C GLY A 106 4.67 23.87 8.62
N SER A 107 4.40 24.02 9.92
CA SER A 107 5.38 23.66 10.96
C SER A 107 5.23 22.18 11.28
N ILE A 108 5.71 21.30 10.40
CA ILE A 108 5.82 19.87 10.71
C ILE A 108 6.88 19.75 11.83
N PRO A 109 6.54 19.20 13.02
CA PRO A 109 7.54 18.86 14.03
C PRO A 109 8.54 17.85 13.46
N GLN A 110 9.73 17.69 14.05
CA GLN A 110 10.69 16.72 13.52
C GLN A 110 10.09 15.31 13.54
N ALA A 111 9.96 14.71 12.36
CA ALA A 111 9.40 13.39 12.17
C ALA A 111 10.19 12.33 12.95
N GLU A 112 9.50 11.25 13.29
CA GLU A 112 10.15 10.02 13.74
C GLU A 112 11.06 9.46 12.64
N ALA A 113 12.08 8.71 13.06
CA ALA A 113 13.07 8.15 12.16
C ALA A 113 12.51 6.90 11.49
N ILE A 114 12.14 6.98 10.20
CA ILE A 114 11.58 5.86 9.42
C ILE A 114 12.50 4.63 9.36
N GLY A 115 13.80 4.80 9.65
CA GLY A 115 14.74 3.70 9.78
C GLY A 115 16.04 4.10 10.48
N ARG A 116 16.91 3.11 10.70
CA ARG A 116 18.23 3.27 11.33
C ARG A 116 19.29 2.53 10.53
N VAL A 117 20.49 3.10 10.50
CA VAL A 117 21.67 2.45 9.92
C VAL A 117 22.11 1.31 10.83
N GLU A 118 22.00 0.07 10.37
CA GLU A 118 22.45 -1.12 11.09
C GLU A 118 23.97 -1.31 10.97
N SER A 119 24.52 -1.02 9.79
CA SER A 119 25.91 -1.25 9.42
C SER A 119 26.38 -0.20 8.42
N VAL A 120 27.66 0.19 8.51
CA VAL A 120 28.32 1.04 7.51
C VAL A 120 29.79 0.68 7.37
N ALA A 121 30.25 0.55 6.13
CA ALA A 121 31.66 0.44 5.77
C ALA A 121 32.02 1.55 4.78
N GLY A 122 33.18 2.20 4.96
CA GLY A 122 33.54 3.37 4.17
C GLY A 122 32.75 4.62 4.59
N ASN A 123 32.58 5.57 3.67
CA ASN A 123 31.90 6.84 3.96
C ASN A 123 30.48 6.82 3.39
N ALA A 124 29.49 7.06 4.26
CA ALA A 124 28.11 7.30 3.88
C ALA A 124 27.61 8.65 4.44
N THR A 125 26.65 9.28 3.78
CA THR A 125 26.11 10.59 4.17
C THR A 125 24.63 10.69 3.81
N ALA A 126 23.79 11.14 4.76
CA ALA A 126 22.44 11.59 4.48
C ALA A 126 22.45 13.11 4.21
N ILE A 127 21.79 13.54 3.15
CA ILE A 127 21.36 14.92 2.94
C ILE A 127 19.92 14.99 3.41
N ARG A 128 19.65 15.83 4.41
CA ARG A 128 18.31 16.05 4.96
C ARG A 128 17.52 17.00 4.06
N THR A 129 16.20 17.00 4.18
CA THR A 129 15.28 17.89 3.43
C THR A 129 15.57 19.39 3.63
N ASP A 130 16.21 19.78 4.74
CA ASP A 130 16.67 21.16 4.99
C ASP A 130 18.02 21.51 4.33
N GLY A 131 18.61 20.57 3.58
CA GLY A 131 19.91 20.67 2.93
C GLY A 131 21.12 20.35 3.81
N THR A 132 20.92 19.98 5.08
CA THR A 132 22.05 19.61 5.96
C THR A 132 22.63 18.24 5.59
N ARG A 133 23.95 18.12 5.60
CA ARG A 133 24.67 16.86 5.35
C ARG A 133 25.15 16.26 6.66
N VAL A 134 24.75 15.03 6.93
CA VAL A 134 25.04 14.26 8.15
C VAL A 134 25.81 13.00 7.76
N GLU A 135 27.02 12.83 8.29
CA GLU A 135 27.79 11.59 8.11
C GLU A 135 27.06 10.43 8.82
N LEU A 136 26.90 9.30 8.13
CA LEU A 136 26.15 8.16 8.65
C LEU A 136 27.08 7.18 9.36
N HIS A 137 26.64 6.73 10.53
CA HIS A 137 27.29 5.76 11.39
C HIS A 137 26.23 4.72 11.82
N LYS A 138 26.64 3.61 12.44
CA LYS A 138 25.68 2.69 13.07
C LYS A 138 24.77 3.46 14.05
N ASP A 139 23.50 3.06 14.06
CA ASP A 139 22.37 3.65 14.79
C ASP A 139 21.94 5.05 14.33
N SER A 140 22.58 5.63 13.30
CA SER A 140 22.16 6.89 12.70
C SER A 140 20.73 6.79 12.17
N ALA A 141 19.87 7.69 12.65
CA ALA A 141 18.50 7.83 12.20
C ALA A 141 18.42 8.33 10.74
N ILE A 142 17.57 7.67 9.97
CA ILE A 142 17.16 7.98 8.60
C ILE A 142 15.72 8.51 8.63
N TYR A 143 15.45 9.58 7.89
CA TYR A 143 14.16 10.27 7.90
C TYR A 143 13.50 10.28 6.50
N LYS A 144 12.17 10.44 6.44
CA LYS A 144 11.46 10.63 5.16
C LYS A 144 12.01 11.88 4.45
N GLY A 145 12.30 11.74 3.16
CA GLY A 145 12.95 12.76 2.33
C GLY A 145 14.48 12.80 2.41
N ASP A 146 15.14 11.92 3.17
CA ASP A 146 16.61 11.85 3.18
C ASP A 146 17.17 11.35 1.84
N THR A 147 18.18 12.04 1.33
CA THR A 147 19.02 11.54 0.21
C THR A 147 20.26 10.87 0.77
N VAL A 148 20.38 9.57 0.62
CA VAL A 148 21.49 8.76 1.13
C VAL A 148 22.54 8.54 0.04
N GLU A 149 23.82 8.80 0.37
CA GLU A 149 24.95 8.73 -0.55
C GLU A 149 26.11 7.91 0.02
N THR A 150 26.70 7.02 -0.78
CA THR A 150 27.88 6.20 -0.41
C THR A 150 29.07 6.49 -1.33
N SER A 151 30.29 6.37 -0.81
CA SER A 151 31.52 6.53 -1.61
C SER A 151 31.90 5.27 -2.39
N GLU A 152 32.93 5.37 -3.24
CA GLU A 152 33.63 4.20 -3.81
C GLU A 152 34.12 3.28 -2.68
N GLY A 153 33.91 1.96 -2.82
CA GLY A 153 34.23 0.95 -1.81
C GLY A 153 33.44 1.01 -0.50
N ALA A 154 32.36 1.81 -0.40
CA ALA A 154 31.49 1.87 0.77
C ALA A 154 30.27 0.94 0.65
N SER A 155 29.71 0.54 1.80
CA SER A 155 28.41 -0.10 1.91
C SER A 155 27.66 0.43 3.14
N LEU A 156 26.33 0.41 3.09
CA LEU A 156 25.46 0.93 4.13
C LEU A 156 24.19 0.07 4.21
N ASP A 157 23.92 -0.51 5.37
CA ASP A 157 22.73 -1.31 5.62
C ASP A 157 21.77 -0.50 6.50
N ILE A 158 20.52 -0.36 6.06
CA ILE A 158 19.45 0.40 6.72
C ILE A 158 18.32 -0.57 7.04
N VAL A 159 17.88 -0.57 8.30
CA VAL A 159 16.68 -1.28 8.76
C VAL A 159 15.58 -0.24 8.99
N PHE A 160 14.46 -0.39 8.29
CA PHE A 160 13.27 0.46 8.47
C PHE A 160 12.40 -0.02 9.64
N ILE A 161 11.43 0.79 10.08
CA ILE A 161 10.53 0.46 11.22
C ILE A 161 9.79 -0.87 11.00
N ASP A 162 9.43 -1.17 9.75
CA ASP A 162 8.80 -2.44 9.32
C ASP A 162 9.74 -3.66 9.31
N LYS A 163 11.00 -3.48 9.73
CA LYS A 163 12.09 -4.48 9.70
C LYS A 163 12.56 -4.87 8.29
N GLY A 164 12.18 -4.12 7.26
CA GLY A 164 12.76 -4.24 5.92
C GLY A 164 14.23 -3.81 5.92
N THR A 165 15.15 -4.69 5.50
CA THR A 165 16.60 -4.37 5.45
C THR A 165 17.06 -4.06 4.03
N PHE A 166 17.48 -2.81 3.83
CA PHE A 166 17.95 -2.25 2.57
C PHE A 166 19.46 -2.02 2.63
N ALA A 167 20.22 -2.75 1.83
CA ALA A 167 21.66 -2.57 1.67
C ALA A 167 21.98 -1.73 0.42
N ILE A 168 22.79 -0.71 0.62
CA ILE A 168 23.24 0.22 -0.40
C ILE A 168 24.74 0.00 -0.59
N GLY A 169 25.15 -0.36 -1.80
CA GLY A 169 26.54 -0.62 -2.16
C GLY A 169 27.34 0.64 -2.50
N GLU A 170 28.46 0.47 -3.21
CA GLU A 170 29.37 1.57 -3.52
C GLU A 170 28.84 2.55 -4.58
N ASN A 171 29.27 3.82 -4.47
CA ASN A 171 28.92 4.91 -5.39
C ASN A 171 27.40 5.11 -5.59
N ALA A 172 26.62 4.87 -4.54
CA ALA A 172 25.17 4.92 -4.60
C ALA A 172 24.59 6.27 -4.18
N ARG A 173 23.42 6.56 -4.72
CA ARG A 173 22.61 7.76 -4.43
C ARG A 173 21.12 7.40 -4.50
N MET A 174 20.49 7.37 -3.34
CA MET A 174 19.09 6.98 -3.14
C MET A 174 18.33 8.14 -2.50
N VAL A 175 17.13 8.44 -2.99
CA VAL A 175 16.21 9.40 -2.38
C VAL A 175 15.04 8.62 -1.78
N LEU A 176 14.83 8.78 -0.49
CA LEU A 176 13.75 8.18 0.27
C LEU A 176 12.52 9.10 0.17
N ASP A 177 11.87 9.08 -0.98
CA ASP A 177 10.83 10.05 -1.31
C ASP A 177 9.57 9.77 -0.47
N GLU A 178 8.97 8.60 -0.67
CA GLU A 178 7.79 8.16 0.06
C GLU A 178 7.94 6.73 0.57
N LEU A 179 8.49 6.59 1.77
CA LEU A 179 7.93 5.61 2.70
C LEU A 179 6.73 6.26 3.37
N ILE A 180 5.53 5.83 2.97
CA ILE A 180 4.36 5.88 3.85
C ILE A 180 4.39 4.57 4.64
N TYR A 181 4.99 4.63 5.83
CA TYR A 181 4.70 3.65 6.87
C TYR A 181 3.51 4.22 7.64
N ASP A 182 2.32 3.76 7.27
CA ASP A 182 1.07 4.08 7.94
C ASP A 182 0.64 2.83 8.73
N PRO A 183 1.06 2.71 10.01
CA PRO A 183 0.86 1.50 10.80
C PRO A 183 -0.60 0.99 10.89
N PRO A 184 -1.65 1.82 10.99
CA PRO A 184 -3.03 1.32 11.06
C PRO A 184 -3.60 0.78 9.73
N ASN A 185 -3.19 1.31 8.56
CA ASN A 185 -3.97 1.14 7.32
C ASN A 185 -3.45 0.05 6.36
N GLU A 186 -2.32 -0.59 6.65
CA GLU A 186 -1.67 -1.57 5.76
C GLU A 186 -1.59 -1.15 4.26
N ASN A 187 -1.48 0.15 3.97
CA ASN A 187 -1.24 0.66 2.61
C ASN A 187 0.27 0.81 2.36
N PHE A 188 0.90 -0.16 1.68
CA PHE A 188 2.29 -0.02 1.21
C PHE A 188 2.32 0.52 -0.22
N SER A 189 2.45 1.85 -0.36
CA SER A 189 2.91 2.51 -1.57
C SER A 189 4.34 3.06 -1.36
N SER A 190 5.28 2.21 -0.93
CA SER A 190 6.66 2.66 -0.74
C SER A 190 7.33 2.90 -2.10
N SER A 191 7.69 4.15 -2.40
CA SER A 191 8.44 4.52 -3.59
C SER A 191 9.87 4.97 -3.25
N VAL A 192 10.86 4.30 -3.87
CA VAL A 192 12.28 4.61 -3.72
C VAL A 192 12.83 5.12 -5.04
N SER A 193 13.36 6.34 -5.06
CA SER A 193 14.00 6.92 -6.25
C SER A 193 15.52 6.71 -6.20
N LEU A 194 16.00 5.77 -6.99
CA LEU A 194 17.40 5.30 -7.00
C LEU A 194 18.13 5.87 -8.22
N LEU A 195 18.94 6.91 -8.01
CA LEU A 195 19.57 7.71 -9.07
C LEU A 195 20.82 7.02 -9.66
N GLN A 196 21.59 6.31 -8.83
CA GLN A 196 22.77 5.52 -9.21
C GLN A 196 23.16 4.59 -8.05
N GLY A 197 23.86 3.48 -8.34
CA GLY A 197 24.51 2.63 -7.31
C GLY A 197 24.18 1.15 -7.43
N ALA A 198 24.99 0.31 -6.77
CA ALA A 198 24.60 -1.07 -6.48
C ALA A 198 23.67 -1.09 -5.26
N PHE A 199 22.69 -1.98 -5.27
CA PHE A 199 21.64 -2.08 -4.26
C PHE A 199 21.34 -3.55 -3.98
N VAL A 200 20.97 -3.91 -2.76
CA VAL A 200 20.56 -5.26 -2.38
C VAL A 200 19.49 -5.15 -1.29
N ILE A 201 18.33 -5.77 -1.48
CA ILE A 201 17.42 -6.05 -0.36
C ILE A 201 17.87 -7.40 0.22
N LEU A 202 18.17 -7.44 1.52
CA LEU A 202 18.82 -8.60 2.13
C LEU A 202 17.81 -9.59 2.72
N SER A 203 16.91 -9.10 3.56
CA SER A 203 15.73 -9.80 4.08
C SER A 203 14.86 -8.84 4.89
N GLY A 204 13.70 -9.33 5.34
CA GLY A 204 12.70 -8.54 6.05
C GLY A 204 11.33 -8.83 5.44
N GLY A 205 10.37 -9.24 6.27
CA GLY A 205 9.04 -9.60 5.79
C GLY A 205 8.29 -8.36 5.31
N ILE A 206 8.29 -8.11 4.00
CA ILE A 206 7.25 -7.30 3.34
C ILE A 206 5.96 -8.13 3.45
N GLY A 207 5.33 -8.08 4.63
CA GLY A 207 4.25 -8.96 5.01
C GLY A 207 2.94 -8.55 4.35
N LYS A 208 2.75 -8.89 3.07
CA LYS A 208 1.46 -8.71 2.38
C LYS A 208 1.06 -9.86 1.47
N ALA A 209 -0.25 -10.12 1.48
CA ALA A 209 -0.91 -11.09 0.61
C ALA A 209 -1.31 -10.50 -0.76
N ASN A 210 -1.17 -9.18 -0.97
CA ASN A 210 -1.59 -8.48 -2.19
C ASN A 210 -0.42 -7.92 -3.03
N PRO A 211 -0.56 -7.78 -4.38
CA PRO A 211 0.59 -7.76 -5.29
C PRO A 211 1.27 -6.41 -5.55
N GLY A 212 1.11 -5.40 -4.68
CA GLY A 212 1.53 -4.00 -4.93
C GLY A 212 2.71 -3.48 -4.09
N GLY A 213 3.40 -4.32 -3.32
CA GLY A 213 4.04 -3.89 -2.06
C GLY A 213 5.20 -2.88 -2.09
N VAL A 214 6.01 -2.75 -3.16
CA VAL A 214 7.13 -1.80 -3.24
C VAL A 214 7.43 -1.42 -4.69
N ALA A 215 7.68 -0.13 -4.95
CA ALA A 215 8.14 0.39 -6.24
C ALA A 215 9.55 1.00 -6.16
N ILE A 216 10.50 0.50 -6.96
CA ILE A 216 11.82 1.12 -7.13
C ILE A 216 11.84 1.90 -8.44
N ASN A 217 11.82 3.23 -8.34
CA ASN A 217 11.93 4.16 -9.45
C ASN A 217 13.41 4.39 -9.80
N THR A 218 13.79 4.04 -11.02
CA THR A 218 15.11 4.36 -11.60
C THR A 218 14.93 5.38 -12.74
N PRO A 219 15.98 6.08 -13.21
CA PRO A 219 15.87 7.06 -14.29
C PRO A 219 15.37 6.54 -15.65
N VAL A 220 15.11 5.23 -15.79
CA VAL A 220 14.70 4.55 -17.04
C VAL A 220 13.61 3.47 -16.87
N ALA A 221 13.19 3.13 -15.65
CA ALA A 221 12.21 2.08 -15.36
C ALA A 221 11.68 2.14 -13.91
N THR A 222 10.45 1.66 -13.69
CA THR A 222 9.83 1.47 -12.37
C THR A 222 9.69 -0.03 -12.11
N ILE A 223 10.35 -0.53 -11.06
CA ILE A 223 10.38 -1.95 -10.70
C ILE A 223 9.26 -2.22 -9.70
N GLY A 224 8.24 -2.99 -10.10
CA GLY A 224 7.17 -3.44 -9.22
C GLY A 224 7.48 -4.81 -8.60
N ILE A 225 7.54 -4.89 -7.28
CA ILE A 225 8.02 -6.09 -6.58
C ILE A 225 6.88 -7.09 -6.31
N ARG A 226 7.07 -8.36 -6.74
CA ARG A 226 6.17 -9.49 -6.44
C ARG A 226 6.93 -10.64 -5.74
N GLY A 227 7.02 -10.59 -4.42
CA GLY A 227 7.61 -11.67 -3.63
C GLY A 227 7.99 -11.24 -2.21
N THR A 228 8.27 -12.21 -1.33
CA THR A 228 8.62 -11.94 0.07
C THR A 228 10.10 -11.73 0.32
N HIS A 229 10.98 -12.26 -0.55
CA HIS A 229 12.44 -12.12 -0.47
C HIS A 229 13.03 -12.13 -1.89
N PHE A 230 13.92 -11.19 -2.19
CA PHE A 230 14.74 -11.20 -3.41
C PHE A 230 15.99 -10.32 -3.24
N ALA A 231 17.05 -10.64 -3.99
CA ALA A 231 18.25 -9.81 -4.10
C ALA A 231 18.50 -9.44 -5.57
N LEU A 232 18.88 -8.19 -5.85
CA LEU A 232 18.88 -7.62 -7.21
C LEU A 232 20.05 -6.65 -7.43
N ASP A 233 21.05 -7.03 -8.22
CA ASP A 233 22.08 -6.09 -8.67
C ASP A 233 21.55 -5.23 -9.82
N ILE A 234 21.54 -3.90 -9.62
CA ILE A 234 21.16 -2.90 -10.63
C ILE A 234 22.43 -2.17 -11.07
N LYS A 235 22.79 -2.32 -12.35
CA LYS A 235 23.99 -1.70 -12.90
C LYS A 235 23.68 -0.86 -14.13
N GLN A 236 23.96 0.44 -14.02
CA GLN A 236 23.89 1.36 -15.15
C GLN A 236 25.06 1.11 -16.13
N ILE A 237 24.75 0.88 -17.41
CA ILE A 237 25.71 0.61 -18.48
C ILE A 237 25.43 1.60 -19.63
N GLY A 238 25.76 2.88 -19.41
CA GLY A 238 25.37 3.96 -20.31
C GLY A 238 23.89 4.31 -20.13
N SER A 239 23.13 4.34 -21.23
CA SER A 239 21.68 4.60 -21.24
C SER A 239 20.80 3.48 -20.69
N ASP A 240 21.40 2.33 -20.37
CA ASP A 240 20.69 1.08 -20.09
C ASP A 240 20.90 0.66 -18.64
N SER A 241 19.87 0.12 -18.01
CA SER A 241 19.93 -0.52 -16.69
C SER A 241 19.94 -2.04 -16.86
N LEU A 242 21.01 -2.68 -16.38
CA LEU A 242 21.12 -4.13 -16.24
C LEU A 242 20.58 -4.54 -14.86
N PHE A 243 19.61 -5.44 -14.87
CA PHE A 243 19.00 -6.05 -13.68
C PHE A 243 19.45 -7.50 -13.61
N THR A 244 20.07 -7.92 -12.50
CA THR A 244 20.46 -9.32 -12.29
C THR A 244 19.84 -9.85 -11.01
N LEU A 245 18.97 -10.85 -11.13
CA LEU A 245 18.36 -11.54 -9.99
C LEU A 245 19.41 -12.41 -9.31
N LEU A 246 19.66 -12.17 -8.03
CA LEU A 246 20.61 -12.91 -7.20
C LEU A 246 19.91 -13.97 -6.34
N ASP A 247 18.66 -13.73 -5.94
CA ASP A 247 17.76 -14.70 -5.31
C ASP A 247 16.29 -14.25 -5.43
N GLY A 248 15.33 -15.17 -5.26
CA GLY A 248 13.89 -14.89 -5.25
C GLY A 248 13.21 -14.89 -6.63
N ALA A 249 12.19 -14.05 -6.79
CA ALA A 249 11.53 -13.75 -8.08
C ALA A 249 11.03 -12.31 -8.08
N ILE A 250 11.11 -11.62 -9.23
CA ILE A 250 10.67 -10.22 -9.41
C ILE A 250 10.09 -9.98 -10.79
N GLU A 251 9.16 -9.02 -10.89
CA GLU A 251 8.71 -8.46 -12.16
C GLU A 251 9.45 -7.13 -12.39
N VAL A 252 10.08 -6.96 -13.55
CA VAL A 252 10.72 -5.69 -13.92
C VAL A 252 9.94 -5.11 -15.08
N ALA A 253 9.44 -3.88 -14.95
CA ALA A 253 8.54 -3.27 -15.91
C ALA A 253 9.00 -1.86 -16.33
N ASN A 254 8.48 -1.44 -17.49
CA ASN A 254 8.41 -0.05 -17.92
C ASN A 254 7.14 0.15 -18.76
N ALA A 255 6.87 1.37 -19.21
CA ALA A 255 5.69 1.73 -20.00
C ALA A 255 5.50 0.96 -21.34
N ALA A 256 6.45 0.11 -21.74
CA ALA A 256 6.37 -0.67 -22.98
C ALA A 256 6.42 -2.20 -22.76
N THR A 257 6.97 -2.69 -21.65
CA THR A 257 7.27 -4.12 -21.43
C THR A 257 7.35 -4.49 -19.95
N SER A 258 6.92 -5.71 -19.62
CA SER A 258 7.18 -6.38 -18.34
C SER A 258 7.98 -7.68 -18.57
N VAL A 259 8.90 -8.00 -17.65
CA VAL A 259 9.74 -9.21 -17.64
C VAL A 259 9.78 -9.80 -16.23
N LEU A 260 9.22 -10.99 -16.05
CA LEU A 260 9.39 -11.79 -14.84
C LEU A 260 10.77 -12.47 -14.84
N LEU A 261 11.57 -12.21 -13.80
CA LEU A 261 12.76 -12.97 -13.45
C LEU A 261 12.41 -13.92 -12.31
N SER A 262 12.64 -15.23 -12.49
CA SER A 262 12.27 -16.25 -11.49
C SER A 262 13.33 -17.36 -11.33
N GLU A 263 14.57 -17.10 -11.78
CA GLU A 263 15.70 -18.02 -11.64
C GLU A 263 16.95 -17.23 -11.22
N THR A 264 17.65 -17.69 -10.18
CA THR A 264 18.92 -17.10 -9.72
C THR A 264 19.94 -16.99 -10.86
N GLY A 265 20.49 -15.79 -11.05
CA GLY A 265 21.46 -15.46 -12.10
C GLY A 265 20.82 -15.06 -13.44
N LEU A 266 19.49 -15.05 -13.55
CA LEU A 266 18.80 -14.50 -14.72
C LEU A 266 18.95 -12.97 -14.72
N SER A 267 19.17 -12.40 -15.91
CA SER A 267 19.35 -10.95 -16.07
C SER A 267 18.57 -10.42 -17.28
N THR A 268 18.15 -9.16 -17.17
CA THR A 268 17.47 -8.41 -18.23
C THR A 268 18.02 -6.99 -18.30
N THR A 269 17.89 -6.35 -19.46
CA THR A 269 18.37 -4.98 -19.71
C THR A 269 17.24 -4.14 -20.26
N PHE A 270 16.96 -3.01 -19.61
CA PHE A 270 16.03 -2.00 -20.12
C PHE A 270 16.83 -0.81 -20.65
N SER A 271 16.50 -0.38 -21.88
CA SER A 271 17.12 0.74 -22.59
C SER A 271 16.12 1.90 -22.71
N SER A 272 16.59 3.14 -22.67
CA SER A 272 15.76 4.37 -22.69
C SER A 272 14.92 4.61 -23.96
N PHE A 273 14.99 3.73 -24.97
CA PHE A 273 14.11 3.75 -26.15
C PHE A 273 13.73 2.33 -26.59
N ASN A 274 12.43 2.00 -26.60
CA ASN A 274 11.86 0.99 -27.49
C ASN A 274 10.32 1.10 -27.61
N LEU A 275 9.86 2.05 -28.41
CA LEU A 275 8.58 1.92 -29.11
C LEU A 275 8.85 1.36 -30.52
N PRO A 276 8.17 0.27 -30.93
CA PRO A 276 7.93 -0.01 -32.33
C PRO A 276 6.42 -0.10 -32.62
N SER A 277 5.91 0.93 -33.29
CA SER A 277 4.59 1.01 -33.92
C SER A 277 4.21 -0.24 -34.73
N GLY A 278 3.04 -0.83 -34.46
CA GLY A 278 2.42 -1.87 -35.29
C GLY A 278 1.32 -2.66 -34.55
N PRO A 279 0.26 -3.13 -35.25
CA PRO A 279 -0.91 -3.68 -34.59
C PRO A 279 -0.63 -5.04 -33.95
N VAL A 280 -0.83 -5.14 -32.63
CA VAL A 280 -0.72 -6.40 -31.89
C VAL A 280 -1.98 -7.22 -32.11
N ILE A 281 -1.81 -8.41 -32.69
CA ILE A 281 -2.88 -9.41 -32.74
C ILE A 281 -3.05 -9.98 -31.34
N GLN A 282 -4.13 -9.59 -30.66
CA GLN A 282 -4.58 -10.23 -29.42
C GLN A 282 -4.83 -11.72 -29.67
N LEU A 283 -3.97 -12.57 -29.11
CA LEU A 283 -4.15 -14.03 -29.15
C LEU A 283 -4.90 -14.46 -27.89
N THR A 284 -6.18 -14.76 -28.05
CA THR A 284 -7.05 -15.28 -26.97
C THR A 284 -6.48 -16.56 -26.35
N GLU A 285 -6.89 -16.90 -25.11
CA GLU A 285 -6.47 -18.14 -24.43
C GLU A 285 -6.65 -19.41 -25.29
N ALA A 286 -7.70 -19.44 -26.11
CA ALA A 286 -7.96 -20.53 -27.05
C ALA A 286 -6.86 -20.71 -28.10
N GLN A 287 -6.17 -19.62 -28.48
CA GLN A 287 -5.05 -19.62 -29.43
C GLN A 287 -3.73 -19.99 -28.75
N LEU A 288 -3.48 -19.60 -27.49
CA LEU A 288 -2.37 -20.14 -26.71
C LEU A 288 -2.51 -21.65 -26.48
N SER A 289 -3.71 -22.12 -26.15
CA SER A 289 -4.00 -23.56 -26.00
C SER A 289 -3.77 -24.33 -27.31
N ALA A 290 -3.97 -23.71 -28.48
CA ALA A 290 -3.69 -24.31 -29.78
C ALA A 290 -2.19 -24.33 -30.15
N ALA A 291 -1.39 -23.41 -29.60
CA ALA A 291 0.05 -23.35 -29.85
C ALA A 291 0.85 -24.44 -29.11
N PHE A 292 0.38 -24.86 -27.93
CA PHE A 292 1.02 -25.92 -27.12
C PHE A 292 0.21 -27.23 -27.07
N GLY A 293 -1.01 -27.22 -27.63
CA GLY A 293 -1.92 -28.36 -27.70
C GLY A 293 -1.62 -29.37 -28.82
N SER A 294 -0.74 -30.33 -28.54
CA SER A 294 -0.64 -31.68 -29.15
C SER A 294 0.27 -31.94 -30.38
N VAL A 295 0.83 -33.16 -30.37
CA VAL A 295 1.55 -33.90 -31.46
C VAL A 295 3.02 -33.45 -31.66
N LEU A 296 4.02 -34.22 -31.22
CA LEU A 296 4.34 -35.58 -31.73
C LEU A 296 4.93 -36.55 -30.68
N GLY A 297 4.38 -37.77 -30.60
CA GLY A 297 5.22 -38.98 -30.44
C GLY A 297 5.91 -39.30 -31.79
N ILE A 298 6.92 -40.17 -31.93
CA ILE A 298 7.14 -41.46 -31.26
C ILE A 298 8.61 -41.88 -31.48
N SER A 299 9.27 -42.51 -30.49
CA SER A 299 9.93 -43.82 -30.66
C SER A 299 10.51 -44.33 -29.34
N ALA A 300 10.22 -45.59 -29.00
CA ALA A 300 10.85 -46.30 -27.89
C ALA A 300 12.37 -46.52 -28.14
N THR A 301 13.18 -46.88 -27.14
CA THR A 301 13.34 -48.29 -26.71
C THR A 301 13.85 -48.41 -25.26
N LEU A 302 13.26 -49.35 -24.50
CA LEU A 302 13.71 -49.80 -23.16
C LEU A 302 14.94 -50.72 -23.23
N ALA A 303 15.84 -50.65 -22.22
CA ALA A 303 16.56 -51.81 -21.62
C ALA A 303 17.46 -51.36 -20.43
N PRO A 304 17.85 -52.26 -19.49
CA PRO A 304 17.83 -51.92 -18.05
C PRO A 304 19.11 -52.26 -17.23
N PHE A 305 19.10 -51.96 -15.92
CA PHE A 305 19.86 -52.56 -14.78
C PHE A 305 21.39 -52.78 -14.92
N SER A 306 22.25 -52.36 -13.97
CA SER A 306 22.47 -53.10 -12.71
C SER A 306 23.53 -52.44 -11.78
N VAL A 307 23.37 -52.61 -10.46
CA VAL A 307 24.37 -52.59 -9.35
C VAL A 307 25.74 -53.24 -9.69
N ASN A 308 26.91 -52.94 -9.06
CA ASN A 308 27.22 -52.71 -7.62
C ASN A 308 28.63 -52.00 -7.41
N PRO A 309 29.07 -51.64 -6.16
CA PRO A 309 30.36 -50.96 -5.82
C PRO A 309 31.46 -51.99 -5.39
N PRO A 310 32.58 -51.71 -4.64
CA PRO A 310 33.30 -50.47 -4.22
C PRO A 310 34.86 -50.53 -4.46
N GLY A 311 35.64 -49.54 -3.93
CA GLY A 311 37.13 -49.56 -3.77
C GLY A 311 37.94 -48.95 -4.92
N GLU A 312 39.21 -48.53 -4.79
CA GLU A 312 40.19 -48.42 -3.68
C GLU A 312 41.29 -47.38 -4.07
N ILE A 313 41.85 -46.66 -3.07
CA ILE A 313 43.26 -46.26 -2.86
C ILE A 313 44.11 -45.62 -4.02
N THR A 314 44.75 -44.50 -3.66
CA THR A 314 45.88 -43.73 -4.29
C THR A 314 47.13 -44.58 -4.68
N PRO A 315 48.26 -44.10 -5.31
CA PRO A 315 48.80 -42.71 -5.29
C PRO A 315 49.69 -42.24 -6.50
N GLU A 316 50.33 -41.06 -6.32
CA GLU A 316 51.62 -40.58 -6.90
C GLU A 316 51.78 -40.51 -8.44
N SER A 317 52.13 -39.37 -9.08
CA SER A 317 53.27 -38.46 -8.84
C SER A 317 53.23 -37.36 -9.94
N GLY A 318 53.44 -36.07 -9.64
CA GLY A 318 54.76 -35.39 -9.68
C GLY A 318 54.94 -34.53 -10.95
N GLY A 319 55.40 -33.26 -10.93
CA GLY A 319 55.83 -32.41 -9.81
C GLY A 319 56.57 -31.15 -10.32
N ASN A 320 57.51 -30.64 -9.50
CA ASN A 320 58.54 -29.61 -9.80
C ASN A 320 58.13 -28.12 -9.62
N SER A 321 58.29 -27.53 -8.41
CA SER A 321 59.47 -26.75 -7.92
C SER A 321 59.34 -25.23 -8.18
N THR A 322 59.67 -24.30 -7.27
CA THR A 322 60.82 -24.18 -6.33
C THR A 322 60.43 -23.31 -5.11
N GLY A 323 61.11 -23.32 -3.95
CA GLY A 323 62.19 -24.19 -3.47
C GLY A 323 63.37 -23.46 -2.79
N GLY A 324 63.45 -23.50 -1.46
CA GLY A 324 64.68 -23.26 -0.66
C GLY A 324 64.56 -22.22 0.45
N GLY A 325 65.01 -22.45 1.70
CA GLY A 325 65.60 -23.65 2.33
C GLY A 325 65.85 -23.40 3.83
N HIS A 326 65.63 -24.36 4.74
CA HIS A 326 66.57 -25.43 5.15
C HIS A 326 67.68 -24.93 6.12
N THR A 327 68.08 -25.60 7.22
CA THR A 327 67.94 -26.97 7.78
C THR A 327 67.88 -26.92 9.32
N GLY A 328 67.61 -27.97 10.12
CA GLY A 328 67.19 -29.36 9.86
C GLY A 328 67.72 -30.38 10.90
N ASN A 329 67.27 -31.64 10.75
CA ASN A 329 67.86 -32.92 11.21
C ASN A 329 67.50 -33.63 12.56
N GLN A 330 66.60 -34.63 12.43
CA GLN A 330 66.82 -36.08 12.67
C GLN A 330 66.96 -36.66 14.10
N ASN A 331 65.90 -37.41 14.47
CA ASN A 331 65.89 -38.83 14.91
C ASN A 331 66.14 -39.27 16.39
N VAL A 332 65.36 -40.33 16.71
CA VAL A 332 65.56 -41.44 17.69
C VAL A 332 64.97 -41.30 19.12
N SER A 333 63.71 -41.73 19.24
CA SER A 333 63.12 -42.66 20.24
C SER A 333 63.11 -42.41 21.76
N GLN A 334 61.98 -42.83 22.34
CA GLN A 334 61.82 -43.50 23.65
C GLN A 334 61.93 -42.61 24.91
N GLY A 335 60.85 -42.57 25.69
CA GLY A 335 60.78 -41.77 26.93
C GLY A 335 61.22 -42.54 28.18
N ALA A 336 61.62 -41.79 29.22
CA ALA A 336 61.56 -42.18 30.64
C ALA A 336 61.90 -41.00 31.58
N LEU A 337 61.02 -40.79 32.58
CA LEU A 337 61.32 -40.44 33.99
C LEU A 337 62.22 -39.24 34.37
N ALA A 338 61.56 -38.19 34.88
CA ALA A 338 61.64 -37.69 36.26
C ALA A 338 62.89 -36.96 36.86
N SER A 339 62.58 -35.78 37.44
CA SER A 339 62.94 -35.31 38.80
C SER A 339 64.17 -34.40 39.07
N LEU A 340 64.08 -33.73 40.24
CA LEU A 340 65.03 -32.83 40.93
C LEU A 340 65.06 -31.36 40.44
N GLY A 341 64.91 -30.33 41.29
CA GLY A 341 64.66 -30.31 42.75
C GLY A 341 64.67 -28.87 43.33
N LEU A 342 64.04 -28.69 44.51
CA LEU A 342 63.83 -27.43 45.24
C LEU A 342 65.11 -26.70 45.68
N SER A 343 65.08 -25.36 45.83
CA SER A 343 65.64 -24.68 47.04
C SER A 343 65.38 -23.16 47.17
N SER A 344 65.19 -22.73 48.43
CA SER A 344 65.47 -21.40 49.02
C SER A 344 64.66 -20.14 48.67
N ASN A 345 63.55 -19.96 49.41
CA ASN A 345 63.09 -18.81 50.24
C ASN A 345 63.32 -17.31 49.88
N PRO A 346 62.40 -16.40 50.30
CA PRO A 346 62.32 -14.99 49.89
C PRO A 346 62.89 -13.97 50.91
N PHE A 347 62.94 -12.67 50.57
CA PHE A 347 62.57 -11.54 51.48
C PHE A 347 62.55 -10.13 50.83
N SER A 348 61.88 -9.17 51.53
CA SER A 348 61.79 -7.69 51.31
C SER A 348 60.78 -7.20 50.26
N ALA A 349 59.92 -6.17 50.48
CA ALA A 349 59.53 -5.35 51.66
C ALA A 349 58.18 -4.60 51.34
N LEU A 350 57.45 -3.86 52.21
CA LEU A 350 57.64 -3.34 53.58
C LEU A 350 56.26 -3.13 54.32
N LEU A 351 56.34 -2.78 55.61
CA LEU A 351 55.38 -2.26 56.63
C LEU A 351 54.28 -1.25 56.16
N GLN A 352 53.19 -1.00 56.91
CA GLN A 352 53.11 -0.67 58.36
C GLN A 352 51.66 -0.80 58.91
N ASN A 353 51.38 -1.45 60.06
CA ASN A 353 51.30 -0.95 61.46
C ASN A 353 50.70 -2.11 62.33
N GLN A 354 50.82 -2.29 63.66
CA GLN A 354 51.21 -1.43 64.79
C GLN A 354 52.16 -2.15 65.80
N PHE A 355 52.41 -1.49 66.95
CA PHE A 355 53.51 -1.70 67.90
C PHE A 355 53.22 -2.64 69.10
N SER A 356 54.32 -3.06 69.75
CA SER A 356 54.47 -3.41 71.19
C SER A 356 53.90 -4.77 71.65
N GLU A 357 54.56 -5.54 72.54
CA GLU A 357 55.86 -5.36 73.23
C GLU A 357 56.37 -6.71 73.82
N PHE A 358 57.71 -6.91 73.93
CA PHE A 358 58.45 -7.94 74.68
C PHE A 358 57.98 -9.43 74.63
N GLY A 359 58.80 -10.45 74.34
CA GLY A 359 60.25 -10.56 74.16
C GLY A 359 60.74 -11.92 74.66
N ASP A 360 61.38 -12.74 73.81
CA ASP A 360 62.01 -14.00 74.23
C ASP A 360 63.20 -13.72 75.16
N GLY A 361 63.27 -14.48 76.25
CA GLY A 361 64.00 -14.17 77.47
C GLY A 361 64.67 -15.36 78.16
N THR A 362 65.24 -16.31 77.41
CA THR A 362 66.37 -17.17 77.83
C THR A 362 66.15 -18.29 78.87
N ASN A 363 66.96 -19.35 78.68
CA ASN A 363 67.61 -20.21 79.67
C ASN A 363 66.80 -21.07 80.66
N ASP A 364 67.15 -22.35 80.62
CA ASP A 364 67.16 -23.32 81.73
C ASP A 364 67.25 -22.70 83.14
N THR A 365 66.21 -22.91 83.95
CA THR A 365 66.37 -23.13 85.39
C THR A 365 65.40 -24.16 85.93
N SER A 366 65.95 -25.15 86.63
CA SER A 366 65.21 -26.02 87.54
C SER A 366 64.69 -25.27 88.78
N ASP A 367 63.44 -25.44 89.16
CA ASP A 367 63.05 -26.24 90.34
C ASP A 367 61.54 -26.46 90.37
N GLY A 368 61.06 -27.29 91.31
CA GLY A 368 59.64 -27.62 91.41
C GLY A 368 59.11 -27.38 92.82
N ARG A 369 57.80 -27.07 92.92
CA ARG A 369 56.97 -27.42 94.08
C ARG A 369 55.48 -27.44 93.76
N SER A 370 54.84 -28.45 94.30
CA SER A 370 53.45 -28.86 94.08
C SER A 370 52.39 -27.92 94.66
N ALA A 371 51.27 -27.81 93.94
CA ALA A 371 49.90 -27.76 94.49
C ALA A 371 48.98 -28.40 93.43
N LEU A 372 48.49 -29.62 93.64
CA LEU A 372 47.21 -29.97 94.29
C LEU A 372 45.98 -29.92 93.34
N ASN A 373 45.67 -31.11 92.81
CA ASN A 373 44.35 -31.69 92.49
C ASN A 373 43.35 -31.01 91.53
N SER A 374 43.50 -31.32 90.24
CA SER A 374 42.43 -31.89 89.41
C SER A 374 42.94 -33.22 88.83
N GLN A 375 42.10 -34.27 88.82
CA GLN A 375 42.40 -35.50 88.06
C GLN A 375 41.80 -35.32 86.66
N GLU A 376 42.47 -34.49 85.88
CA GLU A 376 42.16 -34.25 84.49
C GLU A 376 42.66 -35.48 83.71
N VAL A 377 41.73 -36.29 83.21
CA VAL A 377 42.05 -37.32 82.23
C VAL A 377 42.45 -36.57 80.97
N VAL A 378 43.75 -36.55 80.69
CA VAL A 378 44.27 -36.04 79.43
C VAL A 378 43.87 -37.07 78.36
N ILE A 379 42.69 -36.88 77.79
CA ILE A 379 42.29 -37.53 76.54
C ILE A 379 43.28 -37.01 75.50
N GLN A 380 44.15 -37.87 74.98
CA GLN A 380 45.03 -37.51 73.88
C GLN A 380 44.29 -37.77 72.56
N PRO A 381 44.52 -36.97 71.52
CA PRO A 381 43.58 -36.88 70.42
C PRO A 381 43.47 -38.22 69.68
N LEU A 382 42.25 -38.75 69.70
CA LEU A 382 41.70 -39.51 68.60
C LEU A 382 41.52 -38.52 67.45
N SER A 383 42.04 -38.83 66.27
CA SER A 383 41.80 -38.02 65.07
C SER A 383 41.51 -38.88 63.84
N VAL A 384 40.73 -38.35 62.92
CA VAL A 384 40.47 -38.94 61.60
C VAL A 384 40.95 -37.99 60.50
N ASP A 385 41.59 -38.54 59.49
CA ASP A 385 42.03 -37.82 58.30
C ASP A 385 41.71 -38.64 57.06
N LEU A 386 41.57 -38.00 55.90
CA LEU A 386 41.30 -38.65 54.62
C LEU A 386 42.53 -38.52 53.72
N ILE A 387 43.13 -39.66 53.38
CA ILE A 387 44.36 -39.74 52.59
C ILE A 387 44.10 -40.52 51.30
N ASN A 388 44.96 -40.34 50.29
CA ASN A 388 44.79 -40.96 48.96
C ASN A 388 43.38 -40.68 48.36
N VAL A 389 42.92 -39.45 48.54
CA VAL A 389 41.63 -38.94 48.12
C VAL A 389 41.51 -38.91 46.58
N VAL A 390 40.29 -39.17 46.09
CA VAL A 390 39.86 -38.90 44.73
C VAL A 390 39.15 -37.55 44.74
N ASP A 391 39.83 -36.53 44.21
CA ASP A 391 39.34 -35.15 44.25
C ASP A 391 38.22 -34.88 43.21
N PHE A 392 38.01 -35.80 42.25
CA PHE A 392 37.02 -35.65 41.18
C PHE A 392 36.52 -36.99 40.62
N VAL A 393 35.28 -37.01 40.11
CA VAL A 393 34.65 -38.12 39.38
C VAL A 393 33.96 -37.54 38.13
N GLY A 394 34.00 -38.23 36.99
CA GLY A 394 33.29 -37.75 35.79
C GLY A 394 31.78 -38.01 35.88
N SER A 395 30.94 -37.13 35.33
CA SER A 395 29.47 -37.27 35.34
C SER A 395 28.98 -38.59 34.71
N GLN A 396 29.75 -39.16 33.79
CA GLN A 396 29.51 -40.44 33.12
C GLN A 396 30.32 -41.63 33.70
N ALA A 397 30.76 -41.58 34.96
CA ALA A 397 31.54 -42.66 35.56
C ALA A 397 30.70 -43.94 35.78
N ASP A 398 31.25 -45.10 35.40
CA ASP A 398 30.60 -46.40 35.59
C ASP A 398 30.51 -46.78 37.08
N THR A 399 29.38 -46.45 37.70
CA THR A 399 29.07 -46.81 39.09
C THR A 399 28.49 -48.23 39.24
N SER A 400 28.43 -49.06 38.19
CA SER A 400 27.92 -50.45 38.32
C SER A 400 28.68 -51.29 39.35
N MET A 401 29.90 -50.85 39.69
CA MET A 401 30.70 -51.28 40.82
C MET A 401 31.00 -50.08 41.73
N ARG A 402 31.16 -50.32 43.04
CA ARG A 402 31.54 -49.27 43.99
C ARG A 402 32.92 -48.67 43.64
N ILE A 403 33.06 -47.36 43.78
CA ILE A 403 34.28 -46.61 43.43
C ILE A 403 35.00 -46.23 44.73
N LYS A 404 36.29 -46.54 44.88
CA LYS A 404 37.06 -46.11 46.06
C LYS A 404 37.40 -44.63 45.94
N VAL A 405 37.07 -43.84 46.95
CA VAL A 405 37.24 -42.38 46.94
C VAL A 405 38.24 -41.85 47.98
N ALA A 406 38.52 -42.59 49.07
CA ALA A 406 39.59 -42.24 50.01
C ALA A 406 40.06 -43.45 50.85
N ASP A 407 41.22 -43.32 51.48
CA ASP A 407 41.64 -44.09 52.64
C ASP A 407 41.37 -43.28 53.93
N ILE A 408 40.79 -43.93 54.93
CA ILE A 408 40.45 -43.33 56.24
C ILE A 408 41.60 -43.60 57.22
N ALA A 409 42.33 -42.55 57.58
CA ALA A 409 43.45 -42.63 58.50
C ALA A 409 43.02 -42.24 59.93
N VAL A 410 42.67 -43.24 60.74
CA VAL A 410 42.38 -43.05 62.17
C VAL A 410 43.68 -43.13 62.99
N THR A 411 43.99 -42.07 63.73
CA THR A 411 45.08 -42.04 64.71
C THR A 411 44.49 -42.07 66.11
N ASP A 412 44.61 -43.22 66.78
CA ASP A 412 44.34 -43.41 68.20
C ASP A 412 45.69 -43.62 68.92
N THR A 413 46.01 -42.74 69.87
CA THR A 413 47.31 -42.73 70.56
C THR A 413 47.31 -43.38 71.94
N ASP A 414 46.16 -43.78 72.49
CA ASP A 414 46.09 -44.51 73.76
C ASP A 414 45.67 -45.99 73.59
N GLY A 415 44.90 -46.31 72.55
CA GLY A 415 44.48 -47.67 72.21
C GLY A 415 43.47 -48.28 73.18
N VAL A 416 42.68 -47.47 73.90
CA VAL A 416 41.74 -47.89 74.97
C VAL A 416 40.29 -47.73 74.53
N GLY A 417 39.91 -48.34 73.40
CA GLY A 417 38.56 -48.21 72.88
C GLY A 417 38.25 -49.18 71.73
N THR A 418 37.15 -48.90 71.02
CA THR A 418 36.91 -49.44 69.68
C THR A 418 36.33 -48.34 68.80
N ASN A 419 37.23 -47.71 68.05
CA ASN A 419 36.90 -46.65 67.10
C ASN A 419 35.85 -47.15 66.09
N THR A 420 34.73 -46.47 66.04
CA THR A 420 33.59 -46.70 65.16
C THR A 420 33.56 -45.57 64.14
N LEU A 421 33.47 -45.92 62.85
CA LEU A 421 33.35 -44.93 61.79
C LEU A 421 31.91 -44.84 61.31
N SER A 422 31.43 -43.62 61.08
CA SER A 422 30.12 -43.32 60.49
C SER A 422 30.18 -42.19 59.49
N LEU A 423 29.19 -42.13 58.59
CA LEU A 423 29.05 -41.08 57.58
C LEU A 423 27.95 -40.10 57.99
N SER A 424 28.14 -38.83 57.64
CA SER A 424 27.20 -37.73 57.79
C SER A 424 27.42 -36.69 56.69
N GLY A 425 26.50 -35.76 56.49
CA GLY A 425 26.44 -34.89 55.31
C GLY A 425 25.30 -35.30 54.37
N GLU A 426 25.03 -34.45 53.38
CA GLU A 426 23.87 -34.59 52.48
C GLU A 426 23.99 -35.84 51.60
N ASP A 427 25.14 -36.04 50.94
CA ASP A 427 25.42 -37.20 50.10
C ASP A 427 25.87 -38.44 50.88
N SER A 428 25.92 -38.40 52.21
CA SER A 428 26.28 -39.57 53.02
C SER A 428 25.47 -40.85 52.71
N PRO A 429 24.21 -40.82 52.23
CA PRO A 429 23.51 -42.00 51.71
C PRO A 429 24.12 -42.63 50.45
N LEU A 430 24.91 -41.89 49.66
CA LEU A 430 25.58 -42.34 48.43
C LEU A 430 26.93 -43.04 48.72
N PHE A 431 27.53 -42.82 49.90
CA PHE A 431 28.81 -43.40 50.29
C PHE A 431 28.68 -44.63 51.21
N GLU A 432 29.70 -45.51 51.23
CA GLU A 432 29.87 -46.60 52.18
C GLU A 432 31.32 -46.68 52.69
N ILE A 433 31.50 -47.21 53.91
CA ILE A 433 32.82 -47.49 54.48
C ILE A 433 33.05 -49.01 54.50
N ASP A 434 34.19 -49.46 53.99
CA ASP A 434 34.64 -50.85 54.11
C ASP A 434 36.02 -50.90 54.80
N GLY A 435 36.03 -51.21 56.09
CA GLY A 435 37.23 -51.20 56.91
C GLY A 435 37.78 -49.79 57.15
N LEU A 436 38.86 -49.43 56.45
CA LEU A 436 39.50 -48.11 56.47
C LEU A 436 39.54 -47.49 55.07
N GLU A 437 38.62 -47.89 54.20
CA GLU A 437 38.47 -47.36 52.85
C GLU A 437 37.06 -46.76 52.70
N LEU A 438 36.98 -45.55 52.12
CA LEU A 438 35.73 -44.88 51.77
C LEU A 438 35.40 -45.15 50.31
N PHE A 439 34.15 -45.53 50.02
CA PHE A 439 33.66 -45.83 48.69
C PHE A 439 32.39 -45.05 48.36
N LEU A 440 32.23 -44.65 47.10
CA LEU A 440 30.92 -44.34 46.51
C LEU A 440 30.21 -45.68 46.20
N LYS A 441 28.92 -45.80 46.53
CA LYS A 441 28.18 -47.07 46.41
C LYS A 441 28.01 -47.52 44.96
N ALA A 442 27.90 -48.84 44.78
CA ALA A 442 27.53 -49.42 43.50
C ALA A 442 26.07 -49.06 43.14
N GLY A 443 25.84 -48.60 41.91
CA GLY A 443 24.57 -48.10 41.42
C GLY A 443 24.21 -46.69 41.92
N THR A 444 25.20 -45.93 42.40
CA THR A 444 25.00 -44.48 42.67
C THR A 444 24.71 -43.76 41.36
N ASP A 445 23.63 -43.01 41.33
CA ASP A 445 23.33 -42.11 40.22
C ASP A 445 24.08 -40.80 40.44
N ILE A 446 25.13 -40.56 39.66
CA ILE A 446 25.92 -39.32 39.74
C ILE A 446 25.15 -38.17 39.06
N GLY A 447 24.27 -38.49 38.10
CA GLY A 447 23.40 -37.52 37.42
C GLY A 447 22.13 -37.17 38.21
N ALA A 448 22.18 -37.25 39.54
CA ALA A 448 21.10 -36.83 40.44
C ALA A 448 21.60 -35.88 41.56
N VAL A 449 22.83 -35.38 41.41
CA VAL A 449 23.56 -34.56 42.38
C VAL A 449 23.53 -33.10 41.89
N ALA A 450 22.71 -32.27 42.52
CA ALA A 450 22.31 -30.97 41.94
C ALA A 450 23.35 -29.85 42.04
N ASP A 451 24.36 -29.98 42.90
CA ASP A 451 25.37 -28.94 43.19
C ASP A 451 26.71 -29.15 42.44
N GLY A 452 26.80 -30.18 41.59
CA GLY A 452 28.02 -30.57 40.91
C GLY A 452 29.13 -31.15 41.81
N SER A 453 28.83 -31.51 43.07
CA SER A 453 29.84 -32.07 43.98
C SER A 453 29.28 -33.11 44.95
N LEU A 454 30.04 -34.16 45.24
CA LEU A 454 29.63 -35.16 46.24
C LEU A 454 30.28 -34.88 47.59
N ASP A 455 29.48 -34.47 48.57
CA ASP A 455 29.92 -33.96 49.87
C ASP A 455 29.64 -34.95 51.02
N VAL A 456 30.72 -35.47 51.64
CA VAL A 456 30.62 -36.47 52.71
C VAL A 456 31.57 -36.21 53.87
N THR A 457 31.05 -36.30 55.09
CA THR A 457 31.84 -36.21 56.32
C THR A 457 31.95 -37.57 57.00
N VAL A 458 33.18 -38.09 57.07
CA VAL A 458 33.54 -39.25 57.87
C VAL A 458 33.74 -38.79 59.32
N THR A 459 33.01 -39.43 60.22
CA THR A 459 33.07 -39.20 61.67
C THR A 459 33.72 -40.40 62.34
N VAL A 460 34.57 -40.15 63.34
CA VAL A 460 35.13 -41.22 64.20
C VAL A 460 34.63 -41.04 65.63
N ASP A 461 34.21 -42.16 66.23
CA ASP A 461 33.62 -42.24 67.56
C ASP A 461 34.32 -43.33 68.38
N ASP A 462 34.79 -43.02 69.60
CA ASP A 462 35.12 -44.05 70.59
C ASP A 462 34.12 -44.00 71.75
N PRO A 463 33.16 -44.95 71.82
CA PRO A 463 32.10 -44.95 72.82
C PRO A 463 32.55 -44.97 74.30
N ALA A 464 33.85 -45.17 74.57
CA ALA A 464 34.43 -45.08 75.91
C ALA A 464 34.86 -43.65 76.31
N ALA A 465 35.11 -42.75 75.36
CA ALA A 465 35.53 -41.37 75.60
C ALA A 465 34.35 -40.43 75.93
N GLY A 466 33.19 -40.66 75.28
CA GLY A 466 31.90 -40.14 75.73
C GLY A 466 31.49 -38.76 75.18
N VAL A 467 32.06 -38.34 74.05
CA VAL A 467 31.73 -37.09 73.33
C VAL A 467 31.59 -37.39 71.84
N THR A 468 30.42 -37.89 71.46
CA THR A 468 30.13 -38.49 70.16
C THR A 468 29.73 -37.47 69.08
N PRO A 469 30.36 -37.41 67.89
CA PRO A 469 31.64 -38.02 67.51
C PRO A 469 32.85 -37.22 68.04
N GLU A 470 33.96 -37.89 68.28
CA GLU A 470 35.19 -37.28 68.82
C GLU A 470 36.00 -36.47 67.79
N ASP A 471 35.99 -36.86 66.51
CA ASP A 471 36.62 -36.09 65.41
C ASP A 471 35.95 -36.35 64.04
N THR A 472 36.17 -35.46 63.08
CA THR A 472 35.52 -35.49 61.75
C THR A 472 36.45 -35.05 60.63
N ALA A 473 36.44 -35.77 59.51
CA ALA A 473 37.11 -35.39 58.27
C ALA A 473 36.11 -35.37 57.11
N SER A 474 36.06 -34.25 56.39
CA SER A 474 35.14 -34.05 55.25
C SER A 474 35.87 -34.19 53.92
N LEU A 475 35.13 -34.67 52.92
CA LEU A 475 35.56 -34.84 51.54
C LEU A 475 34.48 -34.29 50.62
N SER A 476 34.89 -33.37 49.75
CA SER A 476 34.13 -32.89 48.59
C SER A 476 34.77 -33.48 47.34
N ILE A 477 33.99 -34.12 46.48
CA ILE A 477 34.45 -34.71 45.21
C ILE A 477 33.79 -33.96 44.07
N LEU A 478 34.56 -33.28 43.22
CA LEU A 478 34.01 -32.52 42.10
C LEU A 478 33.47 -33.45 41.00
N ILE A 479 32.25 -33.19 40.51
CA ILE A 479 31.72 -33.83 39.31
C ILE A 479 32.25 -33.08 38.09
N VAL A 480 32.98 -33.78 37.22
CA VAL A 480 33.52 -33.21 35.98
C VAL A 480 32.57 -33.50 34.82
N GLY A 481 32.12 -32.45 34.15
CA GLY A 481 31.30 -32.53 32.96
C GLY A 481 32.01 -33.04 31.70
N VAL A 482 31.31 -32.88 30.60
CA VAL A 482 31.62 -33.27 29.23
C VAL A 482 31.82 -32.04 28.33
N VAL A 483 32.26 -32.31 27.10
CA VAL A 483 32.27 -31.31 26.02
C VAL A 483 31.36 -31.82 24.93
N ILE A 484 30.28 -31.10 24.67
CA ILE A 484 29.27 -31.41 23.65
C ILE A 484 29.47 -30.43 22.49
N GLN A 485 29.41 -30.95 21.26
CA GLN A 485 29.42 -30.14 20.05
C GLN A 485 28.30 -30.62 19.12
N GLY A 486 27.57 -29.67 18.54
CA GLY A 486 26.58 -29.94 17.50
C GLY A 486 27.20 -30.36 16.16
N ASP A 487 26.38 -30.47 15.13
CA ASP A 487 26.81 -30.82 13.76
C ASP A 487 26.63 -29.71 12.71
N GLY A 488 26.14 -28.53 13.13
CA GLY A 488 25.92 -27.37 12.26
C GLY A 488 24.57 -27.37 11.52
N ASP A 489 23.68 -28.29 11.89
CA ASP A 489 22.24 -28.23 11.66
C ASP A 489 21.56 -27.98 13.03
N ALA A 490 20.29 -27.54 13.04
CA ALA A 490 19.51 -27.37 14.28
C ALA A 490 19.48 -28.63 15.17
N ASN A 491 19.94 -28.50 16.40
CA ASN A 491 20.17 -29.56 17.38
C ASN A 491 19.37 -29.34 18.68
N ASN A 492 19.24 -30.41 19.49
CA ASN A 492 18.77 -30.31 20.88
C ASN A 492 19.88 -30.90 21.77
N LEU A 493 20.66 -30.01 22.38
CA LEU A 493 21.86 -30.34 23.15
C LEU A 493 21.57 -30.23 24.65
N GLU A 494 21.88 -31.28 25.39
CA GLU A 494 21.58 -31.39 26.82
C GLU A 494 22.84 -31.82 27.58
N GLY A 495 23.21 -31.05 28.60
CA GLY A 495 24.34 -31.31 29.48
C GLY A 495 24.03 -32.32 30.59
N THR A 496 24.94 -32.41 31.54
CA THR A 496 24.95 -33.30 32.69
C THR A 496 24.86 -32.48 33.99
N PHE A 497 25.12 -33.10 35.14
CA PHE A 497 25.08 -32.41 36.44
C PHE A 497 26.48 -31.95 36.92
N GLY A 498 27.33 -31.46 36.02
CA GLY A 498 28.60 -30.86 36.41
C GLY A 498 29.28 -30.13 35.27
N THR A 499 30.06 -29.09 35.59
CA THR A 499 30.67 -28.10 34.67
C THR A 499 30.91 -28.61 33.24
N ASP A 500 29.95 -28.29 32.37
CA ASP A 500 29.88 -28.68 30.98
C ASP A 500 30.33 -27.56 30.02
N ILE A 501 30.75 -27.95 28.81
CA ILE A 501 30.95 -27.02 27.69
C ILE A 501 30.13 -27.50 26.50
N ILE A 502 29.09 -26.76 26.13
CA ILE A 502 28.19 -27.09 25.02
C ILE A 502 28.37 -26.04 23.92
N ASN A 503 28.52 -26.48 22.67
CA ASN A 503 28.70 -25.60 21.51
C ASN A 503 27.84 -26.06 20.34
N GLY A 504 26.85 -25.25 19.97
CA GLY A 504 25.89 -25.52 18.89
C GLY A 504 26.51 -25.58 17.49
N GLN A 505 27.34 -24.57 17.19
CA GLN A 505 28.00 -24.24 15.92
C GLN A 505 27.13 -23.48 14.93
N GLY A 506 25.94 -23.97 14.61
CA GLY A 506 25.03 -23.24 13.75
C GLY A 506 23.77 -23.99 13.35
N GLY A 507 22.79 -23.23 12.89
CA GLY A 507 21.38 -23.66 12.91
C GLY A 507 20.73 -23.24 14.22
N ASN A 508 19.40 -23.36 14.32
CA ASN A 508 18.65 -22.93 15.50
C ASN A 508 18.62 -24.03 16.54
N ASP A 509 19.49 -23.96 17.54
CA ASP A 509 19.69 -24.97 18.56
C ASP A 509 18.79 -24.76 19.78
N THR A 510 18.49 -25.85 20.49
CA THR A 510 17.95 -25.81 21.85
C THR A 510 19.01 -26.37 22.79
N ILE A 511 19.46 -25.58 23.76
CA ILE A 511 20.60 -25.88 24.62
C ILE A 511 20.17 -25.84 26.10
N ILE A 512 20.48 -26.91 26.84
CA ILE A 512 20.17 -27.06 28.27
C ILE A 512 21.45 -27.46 29.00
N GLY A 513 21.85 -26.70 30.02
CA GLY A 513 23.00 -27.05 30.87
C GLY A 513 22.70 -28.25 31.78
N ASN A 514 21.54 -28.23 32.44
CA ASN A 514 21.26 -28.96 33.69
C ASN A 514 22.15 -28.42 34.83
N GLY A 515 22.47 -29.24 35.86
CA GLY A 515 23.16 -28.74 37.04
C GLY A 515 24.67 -28.55 36.85
N GLY A 516 25.24 -27.48 37.40
CA GLY A 516 26.69 -27.28 37.37
C GLY A 516 27.10 -25.81 37.39
N ALA A 517 27.97 -25.47 36.46
CA ALA A 517 28.50 -24.13 36.28
C ALA A 517 29.06 -24.06 34.86
N ASP A 518 28.15 -23.96 33.90
CA ASP A 518 28.42 -24.43 32.54
C ASP A 518 28.84 -23.29 31.62
N THR A 519 29.31 -23.64 30.42
CA THR A 519 29.57 -22.67 29.35
C THR A 519 28.89 -23.11 28.08
N LEU A 520 27.84 -22.38 27.70
CA LEU A 520 26.95 -22.67 26.59
C LEU A 520 27.22 -21.67 25.46
N PHE A 521 27.47 -22.17 24.25
CA PHE A 521 27.69 -21.37 23.05
C PHE A 521 26.67 -21.75 21.98
N GLY A 522 25.87 -20.79 21.50
CA GLY A 522 24.96 -20.99 20.37
C GLY A 522 25.72 -21.04 19.03
N ASN A 523 26.40 -19.93 18.74
CA ASN A 523 27.15 -19.54 17.54
C ASN A 523 26.24 -18.94 16.44
N ASP A 524 26.13 -19.52 15.24
CA ASP A 524 25.38 -18.90 14.13
C ASP A 524 23.95 -19.47 14.02
N GLY A 525 22.96 -18.84 14.64
CA GLY A 525 21.58 -19.35 14.70
C GLY A 525 20.64 -18.45 15.51
N ASN A 526 19.35 -18.77 15.53
CA ASN A 526 18.44 -18.23 16.56
C ASN A 526 18.28 -19.31 17.64
N ASP A 527 19.10 -19.24 18.68
CA ASP A 527 19.25 -20.33 19.65
C ASP A 527 18.38 -20.14 20.89
N LEU A 528 17.96 -21.26 21.47
CA LEU A 528 17.08 -21.32 22.64
C LEU A 528 17.79 -21.97 23.82
N PHE A 529 18.16 -21.17 24.81
CA PHE A 529 18.73 -21.64 26.06
C PHE A 529 17.60 -21.85 27.08
N LEU A 530 17.53 -23.06 27.67
CA LEU A 530 16.56 -23.37 28.71
C LEU A 530 17.28 -23.55 30.05
N ARG A 531 16.77 -22.87 31.09
CA ARG A 531 17.31 -22.91 32.44
C ARG A 531 16.20 -23.11 33.49
N ASN A 532 16.47 -23.98 34.45
CA ASN A 532 15.65 -24.22 35.63
C ASN A 532 16.33 -23.64 36.88
N THR A 533 15.56 -23.41 37.93
CA THR A 533 16.13 -23.02 39.23
C THR A 533 16.93 -24.18 39.83
N GLY A 534 18.18 -23.94 40.19
CA GLY A 534 19.08 -24.95 40.74
C GLY A 534 20.03 -25.57 39.72
N ASP A 535 20.01 -25.09 38.47
CA ASP A 535 20.98 -25.45 37.43
C ASP A 535 22.39 -24.88 37.76
N GLY A 536 22.49 -23.83 38.60
CA GLY A 536 23.76 -23.31 39.08
C GLY A 536 24.24 -22.05 38.36
N ASN A 537 25.56 -21.91 38.17
CA ASN A 537 26.20 -20.64 37.79
C ASN A 537 26.84 -20.67 36.39
N ASP A 538 26.07 -20.27 35.39
CA ASP A 538 26.40 -20.54 33.99
C ASP A 538 26.91 -19.30 33.22
N ILE A 539 27.55 -19.55 32.10
CA ILE A 539 27.96 -18.55 31.12
C ILE A 539 27.31 -18.91 29.79
N ILE A 540 26.60 -17.96 29.18
CA ILE A 540 25.94 -18.14 27.88
C ILE A 540 26.44 -17.07 26.92
N GLU A 541 26.92 -17.51 25.76
CA GLU A 541 27.24 -16.66 24.62
C GLU A 541 26.35 -17.15 23.47
N GLY A 542 25.29 -16.41 23.12
CA GLY A 542 24.36 -16.79 22.06
C GLY A 542 25.10 -16.83 20.73
N GLY A 543 25.43 -15.66 20.18
CA GLY A 543 26.36 -15.55 19.06
C GLY A 543 25.87 -14.57 18.00
N GLY A 544 25.37 -15.10 16.90
CA GLY A 544 24.88 -14.35 15.75
C GLY A 544 23.51 -14.83 15.28
N GLY A 545 22.48 -14.10 15.70
CA GLY A 545 21.08 -14.29 15.33
C GLY A 545 20.19 -13.54 16.30
N ILE A 546 19.06 -14.14 16.69
CA ILE A 546 18.25 -13.67 17.83
C ILE A 546 18.18 -14.81 18.84
N ASP A 547 19.00 -14.70 19.88
CA ASP A 547 19.15 -15.74 20.89
C ASP A 547 18.25 -15.50 22.10
N THR A 548 17.59 -16.56 22.57
CA THR A 548 16.56 -16.50 23.62
C THR A 548 16.97 -17.33 24.83
N LEU A 549 17.00 -16.73 26.01
CA LEU A 549 17.04 -17.46 27.28
C LEU A 549 15.64 -17.57 27.89
N ILE A 550 15.16 -18.78 28.14
CA ILE A 550 13.99 -19.01 28.99
C ILE A 550 14.45 -19.50 30.36
N THR A 551 14.09 -18.76 31.40
CA THR A 551 14.28 -19.14 32.80
C THR A 551 12.96 -19.57 33.42
N THR A 552 12.97 -20.69 34.16
CA THR A 552 11.79 -21.18 34.88
C THR A 552 12.02 -21.18 36.40
N GLY A 553 11.05 -20.64 37.12
CA GLY A 553 11.02 -20.65 38.58
C GLY A 553 10.74 -22.05 39.16
N VAL A 554 10.86 -22.18 40.48
CA VAL A 554 10.36 -23.38 41.19
C VAL A 554 8.84 -23.25 41.35
N PRO A 555 8.05 -24.24 40.88
CA PRO A 555 6.60 -24.24 41.10
C PRO A 555 6.25 -24.18 42.59
N ASP A 556 5.18 -23.44 42.93
CA ASP A 556 4.68 -23.22 44.29
C ASP A 556 5.64 -22.51 45.28
N LEU A 557 6.74 -21.88 44.83
CA LEU A 557 7.66 -21.09 45.67
C LEU A 557 7.98 -19.71 45.07
N PRO A 558 8.11 -18.65 45.91
CA PRO A 558 8.50 -17.31 45.46
C PRO A 558 9.88 -17.25 44.79
N ASN A 559 9.87 -16.94 43.50
CA ASN A 559 11.02 -16.73 42.65
C ASN A 559 11.33 -15.23 42.60
N SER A 560 12.60 -14.86 42.79
CA SER A 560 12.99 -13.45 42.66
C SER A 560 14.28 -13.30 41.89
N TYR A 561 14.24 -12.50 40.84
CA TYR A 561 15.33 -12.29 39.90
C TYR A 561 15.75 -10.82 39.87
N THR A 562 17.05 -10.58 39.69
CA THR A 562 17.59 -9.26 39.40
C THR A 562 18.50 -9.31 38.18
N ILE A 563 18.27 -8.43 37.21
CA ILE A 563 19.12 -8.28 36.02
C ILE A 563 20.06 -7.09 36.23
N GLN A 564 21.35 -7.23 35.93
CA GLN A 564 22.33 -6.13 36.01
C GLN A 564 23.36 -6.21 34.89
N THR A 565 23.63 -5.10 34.20
CA THR A 565 24.76 -5.04 33.26
C THR A 565 26.07 -4.76 34.02
N ILE A 566 26.99 -5.72 34.02
CA ILE A 566 28.28 -5.63 34.71
C ILE A 566 29.41 -5.75 33.68
N ASN A 567 30.24 -4.71 33.56
CA ASN A 567 31.36 -4.62 32.60
C ASN A 567 30.96 -4.83 31.11
N GLY A 568 29.70 -4.59 30.75
CA GLY A 568 29.19 -4.75 29.39
C GLY A 568 28.61 -6.14 29.08
N ARG A 569 28.41 -7.01 30.07
CA ARG A 569 27.61 -8.24 29.96
C ARG A 569 26.40 -8.20 30.88
N THR A 570 25.34 -8.93 30.54
CA THR A 570 24.11 -8.97 31.32
C THR A 570 24.14 -10.13 32.30
N ILE A 571 24.05 -9.84 33.59
CA ILE A 571 24.01 -10.84 34.66
C ILE A 571 22.58 -11.00 35.14
N VAL A 572 22.00 -12.18 34.95
CA VAL A 572 20.72 -12.58 35.56
C VAL A 572 21.02 -13.29 36.86
N THR A 573 20.61 -12.71 37.99
CA THR A 573 20.79 -13.31 39.33
C THR A 573 19.45 -13.74 39.88
N GLN A 574 19.26 -15.02 40.15
CA GLN A 574 18.19 -15.49 41.02
C GLN A 574 18.61 -15.30 42.48
N THR A 575 17.71 -14.74 43.29
CA THR A 575 17.92 -14.41 44.71
C THR A 575 17.03 -15.21 45.65
N SER A 576 15.99 -15.85 45.10
CA SER A 576 15.05 -16.76 45.78
C SER A 576 14.48 -17.76 44.76
N PRO A 577 14.26 -19.04 45.14
CA PRO A 577 14.58 -19.65 46.43
C PRO A 577 16.07 -20.03 46.58
N ILE A 578 16.80 -20.17 45.49
CA ILE A 578 18.24 -20.48 45.44
C ILE A 578 18.99 -19.24 44.90
N ALA A 579 20.20 -19.00 45.38
CA ALA A 579 21.03 -17.87 44.97
C ALA A 579 22.05 -18.32 43.92
N GLU A 580 21.83 -17.94 42.66
CA GLU A 580 22.58 -18.40 41.49
C GLU A 580 22.55 -17.36 40.36
N THR A 581 23.51 -17.41 39.44
CA THR A 581 23.75 -16.35 38.43
C THR A 581 24.05 -16.92 37.05
N VAL A 582 23.50 -16.32 36.00
CA VAL A 582 23.96 -16.53 34.62
C VAL A 582 24.59 -15.26 34.06
N ASP A 583 25.76 -15.40 33.45
CA ASP A 583 26.49 -14.35 32.74
C ASP A 583 26.20 -14.46 31.23
N LEU A 584 25.44 -13.50 30.69
CA LEU A 584 25.02 -13.44 29.29
C LEU A 584 25.92 -12.50 28.49
N GLY A 585 26.49 -13.05 27.41
CA GLY A 585 27.14 -12.32 26.33
C GLY A 585 26.14 -11.70 25.36
N SER A 586 26.18 -12.11 24.09
CA SER A 586 25.15 -11.77 23.09
C SER A 586 23.95 -12.72 23.24
N VAL A 587 23.01 -12.35 24.11
CA VAL A 587 21.66 -12.96 24.18
C VAL A 587 20.66 -11.82 24.11
N GLU A 588 19.79 -11.85 23.10
CA GLU A 588 18.94 -10.72 22.72
C GLU A 588 17.57 -10.74 23.40
N GLU A 589 17.01 -11.90 23.71
CA GLU A 589 15.73 -12.05 24.41
C GLU A 589 15.87 -12.87 25.70
N ILE A 590 15.24 -12.40 26.79
CA ILE A 590 15.14 -13.14 28.05
C ILE A 590 13.68 -13.26 28.45
N ILE A 591 13.22 -14.48 28.71
CA ILE A 591 11.86 -14.80 29.15
C ILE A 591 11.93 -15.39 30.55
N PHE A 592 11.22 -14.77 31.50
CA PHE A 592 11.03 -15.26 32.85
C PHE A 592 9.65 -15.90 32.98
N LYS A 593 9.61 -17.19 33.32
CA LYS A 593 8.38 -17.94 33.58
C LYS A 593 8.22 -18.14 35.09
N GLY A 594 7.31 -17.39 35.68
CA GLY A 594 6.93 -17.48 37.09
C GLY A 594 6.03 -18.67 37.40
N GLY A 595 5.66 -18.78 38.68
CA GLY A 595 5.03 -19.94 39.27
C GLY A 595 3.54 -19.75 39.61
N SER A 596 3.21 -20.17 40.83
CA SER A 596 1.85 -20.15 41.43
C SER A 596 1.84 -19.36 42.76
N SER A 597 2.84 -18.50 42.95
CA SER A 597 3.07 -17.67 44.12
C SER A 597 3.78 -16.38 43.71
N THR A 598 3.64 -15.31 44.51
CA THR A 598 4.34 -14.02 44.33
C THR A 598 5.79 -14.15 43.88
N ASP A 599 6.02 -13.77 42.63
CA ASP A 599 7.31 -13.70 41.97
C ASP A 599 7.72 -12.23 41.70
N VAL A 600 9.02 -11.95 41.66
CA VAL A 600 9.55 -10.57 41.58
C VAL A 600 10.74 -10.47 40.61
N LEU A 601 10.61 -9.68 39.55
CA LEU A 601 11.70 -9.33 38.65
C LEU A 601 12.11 -7.85 38.82
N VAL A 602 13.40 -7.59 39.02
CA VAL A 602 13.96 -6.22 39.07
C VAL A 602 15.04 -6.05 38.01
N VAL A 603 14.83 -5.12 37.07
CA VAL A 603 15.79 -4.82 36.00
C VAL A 603 16.61 -3.59 36.40
N GLY A 604 17.90 -3.81 36.65
CA GLY A 604 18.84 -2.77 37.01
C GLY A 604 19.32 -1.94 35.82
N PRO A 605 20.04 -0.83 36.07
CA PRO A 605 20.49 0.07 35.02
C PRO A 605 21.53 -0.57 34.09
N ALA A 606 21.28 -0.46 32.78
CA ALA A 606 22.24 -0.86 31.75
C ALA A 606 23.45 0.09 31.70
N VAL A 607 24.62 -0.44 31.31
CA VAL A 607 25.88 0.32 31.29
C VAL A 607 26.56 0.26 29.92
N GLY A 608 25.97 0.96 28.94
CA GLY A 608 26.58 1.26 27.65
C GLY A 608 26.22 0.29 26.51
N PRO A 609 26.60 0.64 25.26
CA PRO A 609 26.24 -0.14 24.08
C PRO A 609 27.12 -1.39 23.95
N GLY A 610 26.49 -2.58 23.95
CA GLY A 610 27.17 -3.84 23.59
C GLY A 610 26.93 -5.07 24.47
N GLY A 611 25.81 -5.18 25.19
CA GLY A 611 25.49 -6.41 25.95
C GLY A 611 24.30 -6.30 26.91
N SER A 612 23.22 -5.62 26.49
CA SER A 612 21.92 -5.66 27.15
C SER A 612 20.92 -6.31 26.19
N PRO A 613 20.01 -7.17 26.67
CA PRO A 613 19.02 -7.82 25.82
C PRO A 613 18.16 -6.77 25.12
N SER A 614 17.78 -7.03 23.88
CA SER A 614 16.86 -6.17 23.12
C SER A 614 15.42 -6.20 23.66
N LYS A 615 15.04 -7.31 24.31
CA LYS A 615 13.70 -7.54 24.85
C LYS A 615 13.76 -8.39 26.13
N ILE A 616 12.97 -8.02 27.14
CA ILE A 616 12.77 -8.82 28.36
C ILE A 616 11.28 -9.10 28.51
N THR A 617 10.90 -10.38 28.60
CA THR A 617 9.53 -10.82 28.84
C THR A 617 9.42 -11.38 30.27
N PHE A 618 8.44 -10.93 31.06
CA PHE A 618 8.12 -11.52 32.36
C PHE A 618 6.67 -11.99 32.39
N GLU A 619 6.50 -13.29 32.62
CA GLU A 619 5.22 -13.93 32.87
C GLU A 619 5.16 -14.27 34.36
N GLY A 620 4.37 -13.52 35.15
CA GLY A 620 4.25 -13.69 36.60
C GLY A 620 3.70 -15.06 36.98
N GLY A 621 2.65 -15.49 36.27
CA GLY A 621 2.04 -16.80 36.43
C GLY A 621 0.75 -16.67 37.20
N ALA A 622 0.70 -17.16 38.44
CA ALA A 622 -0.40 -16.83 39.35
C ALA A 622 0.20 -16.41 40.69
N GLY A 623 -0.24 -15.29 41.25
CA GLY A 623 0.47 -14.69 42.36
C GLY A 623 0.01 -13.29 42.70
N ASN A 624 0.91 -12.51 43.26
CA ASN A 624 0.76 -11.07 43.40
C ASN A 624 2.14 -10.57 43.01
N ASP A 625 2.37 -10.50 41.72
CA ASP A 625 3.69 -10.50 41.12
C ASP A 625 4.16 -9.07 40.90
N THR A 626 5.48 -8.88 40.74
CA THR A 626 6.04 -7.52 40.65
C THR A 626 7.17 -7.42 39.65
N LEU A 627 7.01 -6.49 38.70
CA LEU A 627 8.07 -6.02 37.81
C LEU A 627 8.53 -4.63 38.25
N ASP A 628 9.83 -4.43 38.45
CA ASP A 628 10.44 -3.10 38.52
C ASP A 628 11.52 -3.00 37.45
N ALA A 629 11.13 -2.49 36.28
CA ALA A 629 12.00 -2.20 35.16
C ALA A 629 12.41 -0.71 35.10
N SER A 630 12.13 0.09 36.14
CA SER A 630 12.27 1.57 36.15
C SER A 630 13.68 2.12 35.90
N GLN A 631 14.70 1.25 35.86
CA GLN A 631 16.09 1.60 35.55
C GLN A 631 16.56 1.04 34.19
N SER A 632 15.74 0.21 33.54
CA SER A 632 15.99 -0.38 32.22
C SER A 632 15.81 0.66 31.10
N PRO A 633 16.69 0.70 30.09
CA PRO A 633 16.45 1.43 28.85
C PRO A 633 15.92 0.52 27.73
N THR A 634 15.63 -0.75 28.01
CA THR A 634 15.18 -1.74 27.03
C THR A 634 13.73 -2.11 27.31
N PRO A 635 12.88 -2.21 26.26
CA PRO A 635 11.46 -2.47 26.41
C PRO A 635 11.19 -3.81 27.09
N VAL A 636 10.11 -3.85 27.87
CA VAL A 636 9.62 -5.05 28.55
C VAL A 636 8.26 -5.48 28.04
N VAL A 637 8.05 -6.81 28.01
CA VAL A 637 6.71 -7.40 27.88
C VAL A 637 6.33 -7.97 29.24
N PHE A 638 5.17 -7.60 29.76
CA PHE A 638 4.66 -8.14 31.02
C PHE A 638 3.33 -8.85 30.81
N ILE A 639 3.24 -10.05 31.37
CA ILE A 639 2.00 -10.82 31.49
C ILE A 639 1.88 -11.18 32.97
N GLY A 640 0.95 -10.57 33.69
CA GLY A 640 0.76 -10.85 35.12
C GLY A 640 0.24 -12.27 35.32
N GLY A 641 -0.94 -12.52 34.76
CA GLY A 641 -1.71 -13.74 35.01
C GLY A 641 -2.53 -13.62 36.30
N PRO A 642 -3.09 -14.73 36.83
CA PRO A 642 -4.06 -14.65 37.93
C PRO A 642 -3.51 -14.17 39.28
N GLY A 643 -3.74 -12.90 39.59
CA GLY A 643 -3.93 -12.42 40.95
C GLY A 643 -4.14 -10.91 41.11
N ASN A 644 -3.09 -10.15 41.43
CA ASN A 644 -3.20 -8.74 41.81
C ASN A 644 -1.78 -8.14 41.75
N ASP A 645 -1.37 -7.77 40.56
CA ASP A 645 0.03 -7.57 40.19
C ASP A 645 0.41 -6.09 40.10
N THR A 646 1.71 -5.81 40.00
CA THR A 646 2.21 -4.44 39.94
C THR A 646 3.45 -4.35 39.06
N THR A 647 3.39 -3.55 38.00
CA THR A 647 4.55 -3.23 37.16
C THR A 647 4.97 -1.78 37.27
N ILE A 648 6.26 -1.58 37.10
CA ILE A 648 6.86 -0.33 36.68
C ILE A 648 7.72 -0.67 35.47
N GLY A 649 7.40 -0.05 34.36
CA GLY A 649 8.03 -0.20 33.05
C GLY A 649 9.38 0.48 32.96
N SER A 650 9.89 0.54 31.74
CA SER A 650 11.25 0.88 31.38
C SER A 650 11.40 2.37 30.99
N ALA A 651 12.30 2.64 30.05
CA ALA A 651 12.45 3.92 29.38
C ALA A 651 12.34 3.76 27.84
N GLY A 652 11.77 2.65 27.38
CA GLY A 652 11.42 2.34 26.00
C GLY A 652 10.05 1.67 25.93
N ASP A 653 9.54 1.50 24.72
CA ASP A 653 8.14 1.19 24.44
C ASP A 653 7.72 -0.20 24.96
N ASP A 654 7.01 -0.22 26.09
CA ASP A 654 6.63 -1.43 26.81
C ASP A 654 5.26 -1.99 26.38
N LEU A 655 5.06 -3.30 26.58
CA LEU A 655 3.78 -3.99 26.34
C LEU A 655 3.29 -4.69 27.61
N PHE A 656 2.12 -4.29 28.09
CA PHE A 656 1.41 -4.94 29.18
C PHE A 656 0.26 -5.77 28.59
N ILE A 657 0.20 -7.07 28.89
CA ILE A 657 -0.89 -7.96 28.47
C ILE A 657 -1.76 -8.28 29.68
N TRP A 658 -3.05 -7.95 29.58
CA TRP A 658 -4.04 -8.17 30.63
C TRP A 658 -5.19 -9.04 30.12
N ASN A 659 -5.43 -10.16 30.80
CA ASN A 659 -6.39 -11.17 30.39
C ASN A 659 -7.57 -11.25 31.38
N THR A 660 -8.69 -11.78 30.89
CA THR A 660 -9.86 -12.08 31.74
C THR A 660 -9.51 -13.08 32.84
N GLY A 661 -9.63 -12.68 34.11
CA GLY A 661 -9.26 -13.48 35.28
C GLY A 661 -7.87 -13.20 35.87
N ASP A 662 -7.14 -12.22 35.32
CA ASP A 662 -5.84 -11.80 35.87
C ASP A 662 -5.99 -11.00 37.16
N GLY A 663 -7.11 -10.29 37.37
CA GLY A 663 -7.50 -9.78 38.69
C GLY A 663 -7.50 -8.27 38.82
N ASN A 664 -6.75 -7.71 39.78
CA ASN A 664 -6.74 -6.25 39.97
C ASN A 664 -5.32 -5.70 40.06
N ASP A 665 -4.90 -5.08 38.97
CA ASP A 665 -3.50 -4.90 38.62
C ASP A 665 -3.16 -3.42 38.47
N VAL A 666 -1.87 -3.11 38.51
CA VAL A 666 -1.36 -1.76 38.29
C VAL A 666 -0.23 -1.81 37.27
N ALA A 667 -0.38 -1.06 36.18
CA ALA A 667 0.69 -0.86 35.21
C ALA A 667 1.13 0.60 35.20
N ASP A 668 2.43 0.83 35.43
CA ASP A 668 3.10 2.10 35.19
C ASP A 668 4.05 1.90 34.01
N GLY A 669 3.84 2.53 32.84
CA GLY A 669 4.73 2.38 31.68
C GLY A 669 6.12 2.99 31.88
N GLY A 670 6.21 3.98 32.78
CA GLY A 670 7.45 4.67 33.09
C GLY A 670 7.78 5.75 32.05
N GLY A 671 8.17 5.35 30.84
CA GLY A 671 8.33 6.29 29.74
C GLY A 671 8.79 5.64 28.44
N GLY A 672 8.07 5.95 27.37
CA GLY A 672 8.25 5.41 26.05
C GLY A 672 7.01 5.82 25.25
N ARG A 673 6.54 4.93 24.39
CA ARG A 673 5.14 4.85 23.99
C ARG A 673 4.61 3.50 24.44
N ASP A 674 3.96 3.47 25.59
CA ASP A 674 3.66 2.21 26.29
C ASP A 674 2.22 1.74 25.99
N THR A 675 2.05 0.44 25.75
CA THR A 675 0.77 -0.16 25.31
C THR A 675 0.20 -1.13 26.34
N LEU A 676 -1.08 -0.96 26.69
CA LEU A 676 -1.89 -2.04 27.27
C LEU A 676 -2.61 -2.80 26.16
N LEU A 677 -2.35 -4.10 26.05
CA LEU A 677 -3.18 -5.04 25.29
C LEU A 677 -4.12 -5.79 26.24
N VAL A 678 -5.42 -5.61 26.05
CA VAL A 678 -6.47 -6.36 26.76
C VAL A 678 -6.96 -7.48 25.85
N THR A 679 -6.80 -8.74 26.28
CA THR A 679 -7.35 -9.88 25.54
C THR A 679 -8.56 -10.47 26.27
N GLY A 680 -9.66 -10.62 25.54
CA GLY A 680 -10.82 -11.37 26.02
C GLY A 680 -10.50 -12.86 26.14
N ALA A 681 -11.15 -13.54 27.10
CA ALA A 681 -11.24 -14.99 27.03
C ALA A 681 -12.08 -15.35 25.78
N GLN A 682 -11.39 -15.69 24.68
CA GLN A 682 -11.80 -15.69 23.26
C GLN A 682 -13.15 -16.35 22.87
N ASP A 683 -13.84 -17.01 23.79
CA ASP A 683 -15.13 -17.70 23.61
C ASP A 683 -16.26 -17.17 24.54
N THR A 684 -16.05 -16.08 25.30
CA THR A 684 -17.06 -15.55 26.26
C THR A 684 -17.28 -14.06 26.13
N ALA A 685 -18.55 -13.65 26.00
CA ALA A 685 -18.99 -12.26 26.02
C ALA A 685 -18.52 -11.48 27.27
N ASN A 686 -17.71 -10.46 27.04
CA ASN A 686 -17.10 -9.57 28.01
C ASN A 686 -17.75 -8.18 27.94
N GLN A 687 -17.59 -7.40 29.01
CA GLN A 687 -17.91 -5.97 28.97
C GLN A 687 -16.83 -5.17 29.67
N PHE A 688 -16.08 -4.39 28.89
CA PHE A 688 -15.03 -3.51 29.36
C PHE A 688 -15.50 -2.05 29.45
N THR A 689 -14.87 -1.27 30.32
CA THR A 689 -15.12 0.17 30.44
C THR A 689 -13.81 0.89 30.73
N ILE A 690 -13.45 1.83 29.86
CA ILE A 690 -12.30 2.74 30.04
C ILE A 690 -12.81 4.03 30.66
N GLN A 691 -12.20 4.47 31.75
CA GLN A 691 -12.63 5.68 32.47
C GLN A 691 -11.45 6.41 33.12
N ALA A 692 -11.58 7.73 33.27
CA ALA A 692 -10.62 8.56 33.99
C ALA A 692 -10.66 8.30 35.51
N ASN A 693 -9.56 7.80 36.07
CA ASN A 693 -9.32 7.67 37.52
C ASN A 693 -8.50 8.87 38.03
N GLY A 694 -9.13 10.06 37.99
CA GLY A 694 -8.49 11.33 38.33
C GLY A 694 -7.64 11.87 37.18
N ASN A 695 -6.32 11.73 37.27
CA ASN A 695 -5.36 12.09 36.22
C ASN A 695 -4.82 10.85 35.46
N ARG A 696 -5.34 9.67 35.80
CA ARG A 696 -4.95 8.35 35.28
C ARG A 696 -6.09 7.74 34.48
N VAL A 697 -5.83 6.66 33.77
CA VAL A 697 -6.86 5.79 33.18
C VAL A 697 -7.00 4.50 33.98
N SER A 698 -8.22 3.96 34.05
CA SER A 698 -8.48 2.60 34.53
C SER A 698 -9.33 1.87 33.51
N VAL A 699 -8.96 0.63 33.19
CA VAL A 699 -9.80 -0.29 32.40
C VAL A 699 -10.46 -1.26 33.38
N GLN A 700 -11.79 -1.38 33.31
CA GLN A 700 -12.59 -2.27 34.16
C GLN A 700 -13.35 -3.30 33.32
N GLN A 701 -13.11 -4.58 33.57
CA GLN A 701 -13.94 -5.67 33.03
C GLN A 701 -15.20 -5.84 33.89
N THR A 702 -16.24 -5.06 33.61
CA THR A 702 -17.52 -5.07 34.35
C THR A 702 -18.28 -6.41 34.27
N SER A 703 -18.03 -7.21 33.23
CA SER A 703 -18.53 -8.59 33.07
C SER A 703 -17.48 -9.46 32.37
N PRO A 704 -17.24 -10.72 32.80
CA PRO A 704 -17.97 -11.44 33.85
C PRO A 704 -17.38 -11.31 35.27
N THR A 705 -16.17 -10.79 35.43
CA THR A 705 -15.37 -10.89 36.67
C THR A 705 -15.45 -9.67 37.61
N ASN A 706 -15.66 -8.46 37.08
CA ASN A 706 -15.52 -7.19 37.79
C ASN A 706 -14.08 -6.95 38.29
N GLU A 707 -13.15 -7.05 37.35
CA GLU A 707 -11.69 -6.87 37.51
C GLU A 707 -11.25 -5.52 36.92
N ILE A 708 -10.11 -4.97 37.39
CA ILE A 708 -9.66 -3.61 37.05
C ILE A 708 -8.14 -3.56 36.93
N ILE A 709 -7.63 -2.99 35.84
CA ILE A 709 -6.23 -2.53 35.74
C ILE A 709 -6.18 -0.99 35.81
N ASP A 710 -5.41 -0.47 36.79
CA ASP A 710 -5.12 0.97 36.95
C ASP A 710 -3.83 1.31 36.18
N LEU A 711 -3.90 2.28 35.27
CA LEU A 711 -2.78 2.68 34.40
C LEU A 711 -2.11 3.97 34.89
N VAL A 712 -0.82 4.09 34.59
CA VAL A 712 0.02 5.27 34.86
C VAL A 712 1.04 5.41 33.73
N ASN A 713 1.11 6.55 33.04
CA ASN A 713 2.05 6.72 31.91
C ASN A 713 1.96 5.54 30.92
N VAL A 714 0.74 5.18 30.49
CA VAL A 714 0.50 4.21 29.41
C VAL A 714 -0.28 4.97 28.35
N GLU A 715 0.30 5.10 27.16
CA GLU A 715 -0.21 5.99 26.12
C GLU A 715 -1.26 5.33 25.24
N ASP A 716 -1.14 4.03 24.97
CA ASP A 716 -1.99 3.29 24.05
C ASP A 716 -2.76 2.17 24.76
N VAL A 717 -4.01 1.93 24.35
CA VAL A 717 -4.81 0.81 24.84
C VAL A 717 -5.47 0.11 23.66
N ALA A 718 -5.23 -1.19 23.53
CA ALA A 718 -5.82 -2.06 22.51
C ALA A 718 -6.71 -3.13 23.15
N PHE A 719 -7.83 -3.45 22.51
CA PHE A 719 -8.74 -4.52 22.89
C PHE A 719 -8.88 -5.53 21.76
N GLU A 720 -8.61 -6.81 22.08
CA GLU A 720 -8.89 -7.95 21.21
C GLU A 720 -10.08 -8.73 21.79
N GLY A 721 -11.23 -8.62 21.13
CA GLY A 721 -12.43 -9.40 21.40
C GLY A 721 -12.36 -10.82 20.82
N GLY A 722 -13.43 -11.58 21.04
CA GLY A 722 -13.50 -13.01 20.69
C GLY A 722 -14.60 -13.35 19.68
N ALA A 723 -14.96 -14.64 19.60
CA ALA A 723 -16.05 -15.13 18.76
C ALA A 723 -17.45 -14.97 19.41
N ALA A 724 -17.62 -13.96 20.28
CA ALA A 724 -18.82 -13.77 21.09
C ALA A 724 -19.03 -12.29 21.45
N ASN A 725 -20.28 -11.84 21.39
CA ASN A 725 -20.72 -10.46 21.61
C ASN A 725 -20.01 -9.75 22.79
N ASP A 726 -18.99 -8.98 22.49
CA ASP A 726 -18.17 -8.18 23.39
C ASP A 726 -18.65 -6.71 23.39
N ILE A 727 -18.42 -6.00 24.51
CA ILE A 727 -18.82 -4.60 24.65
C ILE A 727 -17.67 -3.77 25.23
N LEU A 728 -17.22 -2.75 24.51
CA LEU A 728 -16.29 -1.74 24.98
C LEU A 728 -17.01 -0.40 25.17
N ILE A 729 -16.89 0.21 26.35
CA ILE A 729 -17.42 1.55 26.65
C ILE A 729 -16.26 2.48 26.97
N ILE A 730 -16.14 3.61 26.27
CA ILE A 730 -15.08 4.60 26.46
C ILE A 730 -15.67 5.89 27.03
N GLY A 731 -15.27 6.25 28.25
CA GLY A 731 -15.69 7.49 28.91
C GLY A 731 -14.89 8.73 28.50
N ASP A 732 -15.19 9.86 29.13
CA ASP A 732 -14.40 11.10 28.99
C ASP A 732 -12.99 10.91 29.59
N LEU A 733 -11.96 10.99 28.74
CA LEU A 733 -10.55 10.84 29.08
C LEU A 733 -9.79 12.18 29.00
N ASN A 734 -10.49 13.32 29.06
CA ASN A 734 -9.83 14.63 29.08
C ASN A 734 -8.95 14.83 30.32
N GLY A 735 -7.67 15.09 30.08
CA GLY A 735 -6.71 15.40 31.14
C GLY A 735 -6.18 14.19 31.91
N THR A 736 -6.41 12.98 31.40
CA THR A 736 -5.63 11.79 31.80
C THR A 736 -4.25 11.79 31.13
N ASP A 737 -3.44 10.79 31.49
CA ASP A 737 -2.07 10.57 31.01
C ASP A 737 -1.96 9.91 29.63
N ILE A 738 -3.06 9.40 29.05
CA ILE A 738 -3.11 8.98 27.63
C ILE A 738 -2.76 10.18 26.74
N ALA A 739 -1.52 10.22 26.25
CA ALA A 739 -0.93 11.37 25.57
C ALA A 739 -1.27 11.37 24.08
N ASN A 740 -2.46 11.87 23.73
CA ASN A 740 -2.96 12.09 22.36
C ASN A 740 -3.08 10.84 21.46
N ASN A 741 -2.88 9.64 21.99
CA ASN A 741 -2.87 8.41 21.21
C ASN A 741 -4.23 7.72 21.08
N THR A 742 -4.24 6.75 20.17
CA THR A 742 -5.38 5.97 19.72
C THR A 742 -5.79 4.91 20.74
N ILE A 743 -7.09 4.70 20.89
CA ILE A 743 -7.64 3.49 21.52
C ILE A 743 -8.03 2.53 20.39
N ALA A 744 -7.45 1.33 20.37
CA ALA A 744 -7.74 0.33 19.36
C ALA A 744 -8.80 -0.68 19.86
N PHE A 745 -9.74 -1.03 18.99
CA PHE A 745 -10.76 -2.05 19.23
C PHE A 745 -10.85 -3.01 18.05
N THR A 746 -10.79 -4.31 18.32
CA THR A 746 -11.10 -5.37 17.36
C THR A 746 -12.17 -6.26 17.98
N GLY A 747 -13.39 -6.28 17.42
CA GLY A 747 -14.53 -7.02 17.96
C GLY A 747 -14.36 -8.54 17.82
N GLY A 748 -14.23 -9.00 16.58
CA GLY A 748 -13.78 -10.35 16.24
C GLY A 748 -14.80 -11.14 15.44
N GLY A 749 -15.81 -11.71 16.10
CA GLY A 749 -16.80 -12.59 15.47
C GLY A 749 -18.15 -12.66 16.18
N GLY A 750 -18.46 -11.69 17.04
CA GLY A 750 -19.74 -11.52 17.71
C GLY A 750 -20.61 -10.49 16.99
N ASP A 751 -21.79 -10.16 17.56
CA ASP A 751 -22.39 -8.84 17.28
C ASP A 751 -21.93 -7.91 18.41
N ASP A 752 -20.88 -7.14 18.15
CA ASP A 752 -20.04 -6.44 19.11
C ASP A 752 -20.42 -4.95 19.21
N ILE A 753 -20.12 -4.31 20.35
CA ILE A 753 -20.52 -2.93 20.63
C ILE A 753 -19.36 -2.08 21.14
N LEU A 754 -19.01 -1.05 20.40
CA LEU A 754 -18.15 0.06 20.83
C LEU A 754 -19.01 1.30 21.09
N ASP A 755 -19.17 1.67 22.37
CA ASP A 755 -19.75 2.95 22.78
C ASP A 755 -18.63 3.91 23.22
N ALA A 756 -18.06 4.64 22.26
CA ALA A 756 -17.15 5.74 22.53
C ALA A 756 -17.83 7.12 22.40
N SER A 757 -19.17 7.19 22.54
CA SER A 757 -19.94 8.46 22.47
C SER A 757 -19.55 9.54 23.48
N ALA A 758 -18.77 9.18 24.51
CA ALA A 758 -18.20 10.09 25.51
C ALA A 758 -16.66 10.24 25.38
N ALA A 759 -16.03 9.56 24.44
CA ALA A 759 -14.60 9.59 24.21
C ALA A 759 -14.14 10.91 23.60
N THR A 760 -12.91 11.28 23.95
CA THR A 760 -12.26 12.54 23.55
C THR A 760 -10.81 12.28 23.13
N LYS A 761 -10.58 11.08 22.60
CA LYS A 761 -9.33 10.48 22.15
C LYS A 761 -9.67 9.68 20.90
N SER A 762 -8.77 9.68 19.93
CA SER A 762 -8.98 8.97 18.66
C SER A 762 -9.23 7.49 18.92
N VAL A 763 -10.19 6.91 18.22
CA VAL A 763 -10.52 5.50 18.24
C VAL A 763 -10.24 4.91 16.87
N VAL A 764 -9.58 3.76 16.83
CA VAL A 764 -9.47 2.91 15.63
C VAL A 764 -10.22 1.63 15.94
N ALA A 765 -11.29 1.37 15.21
CA ALA A 765 -12.19 0.24 15.44
C ALA A 765 -12.30 -0.63 14.19
N ASP A 766 -12.26 -1.93 14.40
CA ASP A 766 -12.60 -2.99 13.45
C ASP A 766 -13.63 -3.89 14.16
N GLY A 767 -14.87 -3.94 13.69
CA GLY A 767 -15.90 -4.84 14.25
C GLY A 767 -15.56 -6.30 13.98
N GLY A 768 -15.12 -6.60 12.76
CA GLY A 768 -14.62 -7.90 12.32
C GLY A 768 -15.65 -8.68 11.50
N ALA A 769 -16.52 -9.45 12.16
CA ALA A 769 -17.56 -10.21 11.48
C ALA A 769 -18.79 -10.39 12.38
N GLY A 770 -19.88 -9.71 12.04
CA GLY A 770 -20.95 -9.49 12.98
C GLY A 770 -22.08 -8.61 12.48
N ASN A 771 -22.95 -8.20 13.38
CA ASN A 771 -23.89 -7.10 13.16
C ASN A 771 -23.56 -6.02 14.18
N ASP A 772 -22.45 -5.34 13.95
CA ASP A 772 -21.73 -4.57 14.94
C ASP A 772 -22.31 -3.16 15.11
N THR A 773 -21.97 -2.52 16.23
CA THR A 773 -22.42 -1.16 16.54
C THR A 773 -21.26 -0.36 17.09
N LEU A 774 -20.73 0.56 16.27
CA LEU A 774 -19.56 1.36 16.54
C LEU A 774 -19.93 2.84 16.69
N THR A 775 -19.32 3.52 17.65
CA THR A 775 -19.43 4.97 17.83
C THR A 775 -18.06 5.55 18.17
N GLY A 776 -17.58 6.57 17.45
CA GLY A 776 -16.24 7.16 17.60
C GLY A 776 -16.13 8.21 18.72
N GLY A 777 -16.98 9.25 18.66
CA GLY A 777 -17.20 10.17 19.77
C GLY A 777 -16.93 11.64 19.45
N SER A 778 -15.73 12.13 19.77
CA SER A 778 -15.38 13.56 19.61
C SER A 778 -13.92 13.86 19.26
N ALA A 779 -13.21 12.85 18.73
CA ALA A 779 -11.88 12.99 18.16
C ALA A 779 -11.98 12.69 16.66
N ASN A 780 -10.84 12.55 15.97
CA ASN A 780 -10.82 12.06 14.60
C ASN A 780 -10.65 10.53 14.68
N ASP A 781 -11.67 9.80 14.28
CA ASP A 781 -11.83 8.37 14.51
C ASP A 781 -11.81 7.59 13.19
N PHE A 782 -11.36 6.34 13.22
CA PHE A 782 -11.42 5.39 12.10
C PHE A 782 -12.29 4.21 12.52
N LEU A 783 -13.41 4.00 11.83
CA LEU A 783 -14.41 2.99 12.20
C LEU A 783 -14.69 2.09 11.00
N ASP A 784 -14.26 0.85 11.09
CA ASP A 784 -14.61 -0.23 10.17
C ASP A 784 -15.57 -1.20 10.86
N GLY A 785 -16.75 -1.43 10.27
CA GLY A 785 -17.68 -2.45 10.76
C GLY A 785 -17.13 -3.86 10.59
N GLY A 786 -16.25 -4.06 9.60
CA GLY A 786 -15.88 -5.37 9.12
C GLY A 786 -16.93 -5.90 8.16
N ALA A 787 -17.30 -7.17 8.32
CA ALA A 787 -18.22 -7.86 7.42
C ALA A 787 -19.58 -8.21 8.05
N ASP A 788 -20.62 -8.19 7.20
CA ASP A 788 -22.06 -8.47 7.40
C ASP A 788 -22.98 -7.23 7.30
N ASP A 789 -23.72 -6.75 8.31
CA ASP A 789 -24.57 -5.53 8.16
C ASP A 789 -24.47 -4.63 9.43
N ASP A 790 -23.73 -3.52 9.38
CA ASP A 790 -23.30 -2.81 10.60
C ASP A 790 -23.97 -1.45 10.86
N ILE A 791 -23.75 -0.89 12.06
CA ILE A 791 -24.18 0.45 12.46
C ILE A 791 -22.97 1.27 12.92
N ILE A 792 -22.68 2.37 12.23
CA ILE A 792 -21.49 3.19 12.50
C ILE A 792 -21.90 4.66 12.69
N GLU A 793 -21.48 5.28 13.80
CA GLU A 793 -21.65 6.70 14.11
C GLU A 793 -20.26 7.32 14.39
N GLY A 794 -19.70 8.12 13.47
CA GLY A 794 -18.39 8.76 13.68
C GLY A 794 -18.43 9.72 14.88
N GLY A 795 -19.04 10.88 14.69
CA GLY A 795 -19.49 11.74 15.77
C GLY A 795 -19.12 13.20 15.57
N LEU A 796 -18.11 13.69 16.29
CA LEU A 796 -17.59 15.05 16.15
C LEU A 796 -16.09 14.97 15.90
N GLY A 797 -15.65 15.04 14.66
CA GLY A 797 -14.25 14.84 14.33
C GLY A 797 -13.88 15.47 13.01
N ASP A 798 -12.85 14.92 12.37
CA ASP A 798 -12.91 14.67 10.94
C ASP A 798 -12.69 13.17 10.82
N ASP A 799 -13.79 12.42 10.67
CA ASP A 799 -13.86 10.98 10.88
C ASP A 799 -13.74 10.19 9.57
N THR A 800 -13.37 8.92 9.67
CA THR A 800 -13.33 7.98 8.55
C THR A 800 -14.13 6.73 8.88
N VAL A 801 -15.15 6.44 8.09
CA VAL A 801 -15.97 5.23 8.20
C VAL A 801 -15.75 4.34 6.98
N VAL A 802 -15.61 3.03 7.19
CA VAL A 802 -15.55 2.03 6.11
C VAL A 802 -16.95 1.48 5.85
N VAL A 803 -17.23 1.20 4.58
CA VAL A 803 -18.47 0.56 4.11
C VAL A 803 -18.09 -0.55 3.13
N ASP A 804 -18.51 -1.77 3.44
CA ASP A 804 -18.25 -2.97 2.64
C ASP A 804 -19.55 -3.70 2.26
N SER A 805 -20.64 -3.44 2.99
CA SER A 805 -21.93 -4.06 2.80
C SER A 805 -23.04 -3.06 2.48
N ILE A 806 -23.99 -3.51 1.67
CA ILE A 806 -25.20 -2.74 1.35
C ILE A 806 -26.20 -2.67 2.53
N GLY A 807 -25.92 -3.41 3.61
CA GLY A 807 -26.66 -3.35 4.87
C GLY A 807 -26.22 -2.24 5.81
N ASP A 808 -25.01 -1.70 5.61
CA ASP A 808 -24.36 -0.77 6.54
C ASP A 808 -25.14 0.53 6.71
N VAL A 809 -25.26 0.95 7.96
CA VAL A 809 -25.95 2.18 8.37
C VAL A 809 -24.94 3.12 9.01
N VAL A 810 -24.28 3.91 8.16
CA VAL A 810 -23.37 4.98 8.59
C VAL A 810 -24.10 6.30 8.82
N SER A 811 -23.66 7.04 9.83
CA SER A 811 -24.12 8.40 10.15
C SER A 811 -23.01 9.20 10.83
N ASP A 812 -23.12 10.52 10.80
CA ASP A 812 -22.15 11.41 11.46
C ASP A 812 -22.83 12.63 12.11
N ALA A 813 -22.10 13.38 12.93
CA ALA A 813 -22.58 14.59 13.61
C ALA A 813 -21.66 15.84 13.47
N GLY A 814 -20.70 15.81 12.55
CA GLY A 814 -20.20 16.98 11.84
C GLY A 814 -18.73 17.31 12.07
N GLY A 815 -18.01 17.31 10.95
CA GLY A 815 -16.58 17.49 10.84
C GLY A 815 -16.18 17.90 9.42
N THR A 816 -15.33 17.09 8.80
CA THR A 816 -15.12 17.00 7.34
C THR A 816 -14.89 15.53 7.01
N ASP A 817 -16.00 14.79 6.97
CA ASP A 817 -15.98 13.36 7.27
C ASP A 817 -15.94 12.50 6.01
N THR A 818 -15.33 11.32 6.09
CA THR A 818 -14.95 10.50 4.93
C THR A 818 -15.55 9.11 4.98
N VAL A 819 -16.23 8.71 3.91
CA VAL A 819 -16.59 7.31 3.67
C VAL A 819 -15.54 6.65 2.78
N GLN A 820 -14.99 5.52 3.20
CA GLN A 820 -14.24 4.59 2.33
C GLN A 820 -15.17 3.45 1.93
N SER A 821 -15.46 3.28 0.64
CA SER A 821 -16.41 2.26 0.16
C SER A 821 -15.77 1.27 -0.79
N SER A 822 -15.96 -0.02 -0.54
CA SER A 822 -15.62 -1.10 -1.49
C SER A 822 -16.79 -1.50 -2.41
N ILE A 823 -17.93 -0.82 -2.29
CA ILE A 823 -19.16 -1.03 -3.08
C ILE A 823 -19.65 0.28 -3.75
N ASP A 824 -20.66 0.18 -4.62
CA ASP A 824 -21.42 1.34 -5.10
C ASP A 824 -21.99 2.13 -3.91
N TRP A 825 -21.65 3.42 -3.79
CA TRP A 825 -22.06 4.22 -2.64
C TRP A 825 -22.62 5.60 -3.00
N THR A 826 -23.55 6.08 -2.18
CA THR A 826 -24.13 7.42 -2.25
C THR A 826 -24.05 8.05 -0.87
N LEU A 827 -23.34 9.17 -0.75
CA LEU A 827 -23.24 9.89 0.52
C LEU A 827 -24.63 10.34 1.00
N ASN A 828 -24.89 10.14 2.29
CA ASN A 828 -25.99 10.82 2.96
C ASN A 828 -25.61 12.30 3.21
N GLY A 829 -26.46 13.08 3.90
CA GLY A 829 -26.23 14.52 4.12
C GLY A 829 -25.25 14.87 5.24
N ASP A 830 -24.63 13.89 5.88
CA ASP A 830 -23.79 14.03 7.07
C ASP A 830 -22.28 13.88 6.78
N PHE A 831 -21.89 13.56 5.52
CA PHE A 831 -20.49 13.35 5.10
C PHE A 831 -20.08 14.29 3.95
N GLU A 832 -18.80 14.68 3.91
CA GLU A 832 -18.23 15.50 2.83
C GLU A 832 -17.43 14.69 1.80
N ASN A 833 -16.70 13.65 2.20
CA ASN A 833 -15.76 12.95 1.32
C ASN A 833 -16.18 11.49 1.06
N LEU A 834 -15.89 11.00 -0.15
CA LEU A 834 -16.02 9.61 -0.57
C LEU A 834 -14.73 9.15 -1.24
N THR A 835 -14.18 8.03 -0.78
CA THR A 835 -13.07 7.32 -1.46
C THR A 835 -13.55 5.92 -1.82
N LEU A 836 -13.52 5.58 -3.11
CA LEU A 836 -13.78 4.23 -3.57
C LEU A 836 -12.51 3.39 -3.42
N THR A 837 -12.65 2.16 -2.92
CA THR A 837 -11.53 1.24 -2.66
C THR A 837 -11.64 0.00 -3.55
N GLY A 838 -10.64 -0.89 -3.47
CA GLY A 838 -10.60 -2.10 -4.29
C GLY A 838 -10.29 -1.84 -5.78
N ALA A 839 -10.76 -2.75 -6.64
CA ALA A 839 -10.47 -2.74 -8.08
C ALA A 839 -11.67 -3.09 -8.96
N ASP A 840 -12.85 -3.27 -8.36
CA ASP A 840 -14.09 -3.49 -9.10
C ASP A 840 -14.65 -2.13 -9.61
N PRO A 841 -15.35 -2.10 -10.76
CA PRO A 841 -15.92 -0.89 -11.35
C PRO A 841 -17.20 -0.46 -10.60
N ILE A 842 -16.99 0.08 -9.40
CA ILE A 842 -18.01 0.64 -8.51
C ILE A 842 -18.20 2.14 -8.77
N ASN A 843 -19.26 2.73 -8.23
CA ASN A 843 -19.67 4.10 -8.54
C ASN A 843 -19.82 4.93 -7.27
N GLY A 844 -19.46 6.21 -7.36
CA GLY A 844 -19.55 7.16 -6.26
C GLY A 844 -20.56 8.27 -6.54
N THR A 845 -21.44 8.54 -5.59
CA THR A 845 -22.38 9.67 -5.67
C THR A 845 -22.30 10.54 -4.41
N GLY A 846 -22.18 11.86 -4.58
CA GLY A 846 -22.19 12.87 -3.53
C GLY A 846 -23.60 13.16 -3.01
N ASN A 847 -23.77 14.33 -2.39
CA ASN A 847 -25.02 14.74 -1.74
C ASN A 847 -25.58 16.09 -2.25
N SER A 848 -25.69 17.10 -1.39
CA SER A 848 -26.09 18.46 -1.76
C SER A 848 -25.19 19.55 -1.15
N GLY A 849 -24.05 19.11 -0.58
CA GLY A 849 -23.00 19.92 0.02
C GLY A 849 -21.92 20.27 -1.00
N ALA A 850 -20.66 20.34 -0.59
CA ALA A 850 -19.52 20.38 -1.51
C ALA A 850 -18.66 19.15 -1.17
N ASN A 851 -18.61 18.19 -2.08
CA ASN A 851 -18.05 16.86 -1.84
C ASN A 851 -16.66 16.69 -2.48
N THR A 852 -15.81 15.88 -1.84
CA THR A 852 -14.59 15.34 -2.48
C THR A 852 -14.83 13.88 -2.80
N ILE A 853 -14.76 13.48 -4.07
CA ILE A 853 -14.97 12.09 -4.50
C ILE A 853 -13.71 11.59 -5.21
N ILE A 854 -13.13 10.51 -4.70
CA ILE A 854 -11.95 9.83 -5.24
C ILE A 854 -12.40 8.43 -5.67
N GLY A 855 -12.17 8.08 -6.94
CA GLY A 855 -12.40 6.75 -7.49
C GLY A 855 -11.27 5.77 -7.19
N ASN A 856 -11.37 4.56 -7.76
CA ASN A 856 -10.42 3.48 -7.56
C ASN A 856 -9.59 3.21 -8.84
N ILE A 857 -9.30 1.95 -9.15
CA ILE A 857 -8.54 1.55 -10.36
C ILE A 857 -9.40 0.84 -11.43
N GLY A 858 -10.72 0.86 -11.26
CA GLY A 858 -11.68 0.34 -12.22
C GLY A 858 -12.63 1.45 -12.65
N ASN A 859 -13.19 1.32 -13.85
CA ASN A 859 -14.08 2.31 -14.46
C ASN A 859 -15.23 2.74 -13.53
N ASN A 860 -15.15 3.95 -12.96
CA ASN A 860 -16.13 4.53 -12.05
C ASN A 860 -17.03 5.55 -12.76
N ARG A 861 -18.31 5.62 -12.37
CA ARG A 861 -19.07 6.88 -12.49
C ARG A 861 -18.93 7.67 -11.19
N LEU A 862 -18.42 8.89 -11.30
CA LEU A 862 -18.36 9.86 -10.21
C LEU A 862 -19.39 10.96 -10.46
N ASP A 863 -20.33 11.12 -9.54
CA ASP A 863 -21.42 12.08 -9.63
C ASP A 863 -21.47 12.91 -8.34
N GLY A 864 -21.05 14.18 -8.38
CA GLY A 864 -21.12 15.06 -7.20
C GLY A 864 -22.54 15.24 -6.64
N ALA A 865 -23.55 14.88 -7.45
CA ALA A 865 -24.91 15.37 -7.32
C ALA A 865 -24.90 16.92 -7.32
N GLY A 866 -25.50 17.58 -6.35
CA GLY A 866 -25.66 19.04 -6.42
C GLY A 866 -24.75 19.78 -5.47
N GLY A 867 -23.57 20.24 -5.93
CA GLY A 867 -22.62 20.86 -5.00
C GLY A 867 -21.70 21.92 -5.57
N ALA A 868 -20.41 21.77 -5.29
CA ALA A 868 -19.30 22.47 -5.92
C ALA A 868 -18.10 21.56 -5.72
N ASP A 869 -18.10 20.47 -6.46
CA ASP A 869 -17.51 19.21 -6.01
C ASP A 869 -16.14 18.96 -6.63
N SER A 870 -15.28 18.20 -5.96
CA SER A 870 -13.95 17.85 -6.44
C SER A 870 -13.89 16.36 -6.73
N MET A 871 -13.78 15.97 -8.01
CA MET A 871 -13.81 14.58 -8.44
C MET A 871 -12.49 14.15 -9.10
N LEU A 872 -11.96 13.00 -8.70
CA LEU A 872 -10.75 12.37 -9.23
C LEU A 872 -11.04 10.89 -9.49
N GLY A 873 -10.99 10.44 -10.74
CA GLY A 873 -11.31 9.07 -11.16
C GLY A 873 -10.27 8.06 -10.71
N GLY A 874 -9.04 8.18 -11.23
CA GLY A 874 -7.92 7.32 -10.83
C GLY A 874 -7.33 6.59 -12.02
N LEU A 875 -7.58 5.29 -12.13
CA LEU A 875 -7.27 4.50 -13.32
C LEU A 875 -8.54 3.78 -13.80
N GLY A 876 -8.69 3.61 -15.10
CA GLY A 876 -9.92 3.08 -15.72
C GLY A 876 -10.51 4.09 -16.69
N ASP A 877 -11.49 3.69 -17.49
CA ASP A 877 -12.25 4.64 -18.31
C ASP A 877 -13.44 5.18 -17.49
N ASP A 878 -13.25 6.34 -16.84
CA ASP A 878 -14.19 6.90 -15.88
C ASP A 878 -15.21 7.87 -16.52
N THR A 879 -16.27 8.16 -15.77
CA THR A 879 -17.32 9.12 -16.17
C THR A 879 -17.62 10.09 -15.04
N TYR A 880 -17.32 11.36 -15.27
CA TYR A 880 -17.49 12.46 -14.33
C TYR A 880 -18.74 13.26 -14.70
N VAL A 881 -19.67 13.44 -13.75
CA VAL A 881 -20.92 14.16 -13.98
C VAL A 881 -20.79 15.61 -13.55
N ILE A 882 -21.05 16.54 -14.47
CA ILE A 882 -20.99 18.00 -14.23
C ILE A 882 -22.39 18.59 -14.32
N ASP A 883 -22.93 18.94 -13.16
CA ASP A 883 -24.25 19.54 -12.98
C ASP A 883 -24.16 20.98 -12.43
N ASN A 884 -23.00 21.33 -11.83
CA ASN A 884 -22.75 22.63 -11.24
C ASN A 884 -21.50 23.31 -11.85
N ALA A 885 -21.57 24.63 -12.01
CA ALA A 885 -20.43 25.42 -12.50
C ALA A 885 -19.32 25.61 -11.43
N GLY A 886 -19.52 25.06 -10.24
CA GLY A 886 -18.51 24.96 -9.18
C GLY A 886 -17.70 23.67 -9.21
N ASP A 887 -18.09 22.68 -10.01
CA ASP A 887 -17.46 21.36 -10.03
C ASP A 887 -16.07 21.42 -10.68
N ALA A 888 -15.14 20.66 -10.10
CA ALA A 888 -13.77 20.53 -10.53
C ALA A 888 -13.44 19.04 -10.71
N VAL A 889 -12.95 18.68 -11.90
CA VAL A 889 -12.50 17.33 -12.21
C VAL A 889 -10.99 17.33 -12.45
N LEU A 890 -10.33 16.27 -12.01
CA LEU A 890 -8.91 16.04 -12.20
C LEU A 890 -8.70 14.62 -12.72
N GLU A 891 -7.82 14.47 -13.70
CA GLU A 891 -7.45 13.21 -14.32
C GLU A 891 -5.90 13.17 -14.44
N THR A 892 -5.28 12.01 -14.21
CA THR A 892 -3.84 11.77 -14.14
C THR A 892 -3.30 11.10 -15.41
N GLU A 893 -2.22 11.64 -15.99
CA GLU A 893 -1.65 11.16 -17.28
C GLU A 893 -1.59 9.62 -17.39
N GLY A 894 -2.53 9.05 -18.14
CA GLY A 894 -2.68 7.59 -18.32
C GLY A 894 -3.76 6.92 -17.47
N GLY A 895 -4.73 7.65 -16.92
CA GLY A 895 -5.92 7.13 -16.21
C GLY A 895 -6.72 6.15 -17.07
N GLY A 896 -7.31 6.63 -18.17
CA GLY A 896 -7.91 5.77 -19.18
C GLY A 896 -8.29 6.51 -20.46
N ASN A 897 -9.55 6.34 -20.88
CA ASN A 897 -10.22 7.14 -21.89
C ASN A 897 -11.48 7.76 -21.26
N ASP A 898 -11.31 8.94 -20.71
CA ASP A 898 -12.22 9.48 -19.70
C ASP A 898 -13.32 10.36 -20.29
N THR A 899 -14.47 10.42 -19.60
CA THR A 899 -15.68 11.09 -20.10
C THR A 899 -16.20 12.14 -19.12
N ILE A 900 -16.38 13.37 -19.60
CA ILE A 900 -17.19 14.38 -18.91
C ILE A 900 -18.62 14.32 -19.45
N GLU A 901 -19.57 13.90 -18.60
CA GLU A 901 -21.00 13.98 -18.86
C GLU A 901 -21.54 15.28 -18.24
N SER A 902 -21.90 16.27 -19.06
CA SER A 902 -22.26 17.61 -18.57
C SER A 902 -23.69 18.01 -18.92
N SER A 903 -24.36 18.69 -17.99
CA SER A 903 -25.62 19.43 -18.27
C SER A 903 -25.41 20.94 -18.43
N LEU A 904 -24.15 21.38 -18.42
CA LEU A 904 -23.69 22.76 -18.56
C LEU A 904 -22.73 22.89 -19.76
N SER A 905 -22.45 24.12 -20.20
CA SER A 905 -21.34 24.36 -21.12
C SER A 905 -20.02 24.05 -20.43
N VAL A 906 -19.17 23.22 -21.04
CA VAL A 906 -17.94 22.70 -20.43
C VAL A 906 -16.76 22.74 -21.39
N ALA A 907 -15.55 22.83 -20.83
CA ALA A 907 -14.30 22.66 -21.55
C ALA A 907 -13.52 21.51 -20.92
N LEU A 908 -12.93 20.62 -21.72
CA LEU A 908 -12.08 19.54 -21.21
C LEU A 908 -10.81 20.12 -20.55
N PRO A 909 -10.48 19.71 -19.31
CA PRO A 909 -9.13 19.81 -18.79
C PRO A 909 -8.15 18.94 -19.61
N ALA A 910 -6.87 19.01 -19.27
CA ALA A 910 -5.89 18.05 -19.80
C ALA A 910 -6.23 16.62 -19.34
N ASN A 911 -5.79 15.61 -20.11
CA ASN A 911 -5.99 14.17 -19.87
C ASN A 911 -7.44 13.67 -19.96
N PHE A 912 -8.36 14.47 -20.51
CA PHE A 912 -9.71 13.99 -20.85
C PHE A 912 -9.85 13.82 -22.37
N GLU A 913 -10.55 12.77 -22.79
CA GLU A 913 -10.78 12.46 -24.21
C GLU A 913 -12.22 12.73 -24.67
N ASN A 914 -13.24 12.59 -23.80
CA ASN A 914 -14.64 12.56 -24.23
C ASN A 914 -15.51 13.63 -23.55
N ILE A 915 -16.35 14.33 -24.33
CA ILE A 915 -17.49 15.12 -23.83
C ILE A 915 -18.79 14.43 -24.25
N LEU A 916 -19.72 14.30 -23.31
CA LEU A 916 -21.13 14.03 -23.56
C LEU A 916 -21.99 15.16 -22.98
N LEU A 917 -22.52 16.04 -23.84
CA LEU A 917 -23.49 17.05 -23.44
C LEU A 917 -24.89 16.41 -23.30
N THR A 918 -25.59 16.76 -22.23
CA THR A 918 -26.89 16.17 -21.88
C THR A 918 -28.03 17.21 -21.91
N GLY A 919 -29.27 16.74 -21.89
CA GLY A 919 -30.45 17.60 -21.89
C GLY A 919 -30.80 18.17 -23.28
N GLY A 920 -31.33 19.39 -23.29
CA GLY A 920 -31.76 20.10 -24.51
C GLY A 920 -31.76 21.61 -24.35
N ASP A 921 -30.93 22.11 -23.43
CA ASP A 921 -30.57 23.53 -23.37
C ASP A 921 -29.38 23.77 -24.33
N ASN A 922 -29.27 24.98 -24.85
CA ASN A 922 -28.18 25.40 -25.74
C ASN A 922 -26.90 25.60 -24.92
N ILE A 923 -26.20 24.50 -24.67
CA ILE A 923 -24.89 24.44 -24.00
C ILE A 923 -23.78 24.15 -25.01
N ASP A 924 -22.54 24.46 -24.65
CA ASP A 924 -21.39 24.44 -25.56
C ASP A 924 -20.32 23.46 -25.05
N GLY A 925 -19.58 22.83 -25.97
CA GLY A 925 -18.51 21.89 -25.66
C GLY A 925 -17.18 22.35 -26.26
N VAL A 926 -16.11 22.33 -25.48
CA VAL A 926 -14.76 22.69 -25.93
C VAL A 926 -13.78 21.59 -25.52
N GLY A 927 -13.07 20.99 -26.47
CA GLY A 927 -12.02 20.02 -26.17
C GLY A 927 -10.70 20.67 -25.73
N ASN A 928 -9.61 19.93 -25.86
CA ASN A 928 -8.25 20.29 -25.46
C ASN A 928 -7.26 20.15 -26.65
N ASP A 929 -5.97 19.88 -26.39
CA ASP A 929 -4.95 19.71 -27.44
C ASP A 929 -4.75 18.23 -27.86
N ALA A 930 -5.62 17.32 -27.40
CA ALA A 930 -5.61 15.89 -27.73
C ALA A 930 -6.78 15.53 -28.65
N ALA A 931 -6.70 14.37 -29.32
CA ALA A 931 -7.78 13.88 -30.18
C ALA A 931 -9.02 13.50 -29.36
N ASN A 932 -10.01 14.38 -29.33
CA ASN A 932 -11.20 14.27 -28.50
C ASN A 932 -12.41 13.67 -29.25
N ASN A 933 -13.41 13.26 -28.48
CA ASN A 933 -14.70 12.79 -28.96
C ASN A 933 -15.82 13.59 -28.27
N ILE A 934 -16.39 14.55 -28.98
CA ILE A 934 -17.33 15.54 -28.46
C ILE A 934 -18.73 15.23 -29.00
N THR A 935 -19.67 14.93 -28.12
CA THR A 935 -21.08 14.69 -28.48
C THR A 935 -21.98 15.78 -27.89
N GLY A 936 -22.69 16.49 -28.77
CA GLY A 936 -23.71 17.48 -28.46
C GLY A 936 -25.02 16.87 -27.94
N ASN A 937 -25.96 17.73 -27.54
CA ASN A 937 -27.23 17.36 -26.94
C ASN A 937 -28.41 17.50 -27.93
N SER A 938 -29.58 17.97 -27.47
CA SER A 938 -30.76 18.22 -28.31
C SER A 938 -31.15 19.72 -28.44
N GLY A 939 -30.26 20.61 -28.01
CA GLY A 939 -30.33 22.05 -28.22
C GLY A 939 -29.22 22.49 -29.19
N ASN A 940 -29.23 23.75 -29.60
CA ASN A 940 -28.23 24.25 -30.55
C ASN A 940 -26.90 24.48 -29.82
N ASN A 941 -25.88 23.67 -30.14
CA ASN A 941 -24.57 23.69 -29.49
C ASN A 941 -23.51 24.43 -30.33
N VAL A 942 -22.57 25.10 -29.66
CA VAL A 942 -21.27 25.45 -30.26
C VAL A 942 -20.24 24.46 -29.74
N LEU A 943 -19.67 23.68 -30.65
CA LEU A 943 -18.68 22.65 -30.38
C LEU A 943 -17.32 23.09 -30.96
N THR A 944 -16.29 23.09 -30.14
CA THR A 944 -14.90 23.41 -30.55
C THR A 944 -14.05 22.20 -30.24
N GLY A 945 -13.40 21.63 -31.25
CA GLY A 945 -12.47 20.50 -31.06
C GLY A 945 -11.31 20.91 -30.16
N GLY A 946 -10.52 21.87 -30.63
CA GLY A 946 -9.32 22.33 -29.96
C GLY A 946 -8.16 22.13 -30.91
N GLY A 947 -7.10 21.47 -30.46
CA GLY A 947 -6.08 20.91 -31.34
C GLY A 947 -6.10 19.39 -31.24
N GLY A 948 -5.78 18.68 -32.33
CA GLY A 948 -5.90 17.22 -32.33
C GLY A 948 -6.45 16.68 -33.64
N ASN A 949 -7.22 15.61 -33.58
CA ASN A 949 -7.95 15.08 -34.74
C ASN A 949 -9.28 14.57 -34.19
N ASP A 950 -10.25 15.46 -34.08
CA ASP A 950 -11.39 15.24 -33.19
C ASP A 950 -12.55 14.56 -33.91
N ASN A 951 -13.41 13.89 -33.14
CA ASN A 951 -14.71 13.45 -33.61
C ASN A 951 -15.76 14.33 -32.96
N ILE A 952 -16.44 15.16 -33.74
CA ILE A 952 -17.46 16.09 -33.24
C ILE A 952 -18.82 15.65 -33.80
N ASN A 953 -19.72 15.27 -32.90
CA ASN A 953 -21.11 14.96 -33.22
C ASN A 953 -22.01 16.08 -32.71
N GLY A 954 -22.70 16.81 -33.59
CA GLY A 954 -23.64 17.88 -33.19
C GLY A 954 -24.81 17.39 -32.35
N GLY A 955 -25.23 16.12 -32.51
CA GLY A 955 -26.38 15.56 -31.84
C GLY A 955 -27.67 15.92 -32.57
N GLY A 956 -28.34 16.99 -32.14
CA GLY A 956 -29.48 17.53 -32.89
C GLY A 956 -29.95 18.88 -32.39
N GLY A 957 -29.68 19.92 -33.16
CA GLY A 957 -30.14 21.28 -32.97
C GLY A 957 -30.10 22.03 -34.30
N ASP A 958 -29.61 23.27 -34.27
CA ASP A 958 -28.89 23.84 -35.41
C ASP A 958 -27.45 24.10 -34.90
N ASP A 959 -26.52 23.20 -35.21
CA ASP A 959 -25.25 23.06 -34.47
C ASP A 959 -24.04 23.65 -35.20
N ILE A 960 -23.05 24.15 -34.45
CA ILE A 960 -21.87 24.86 -34.98
C ILE A 960 -20.57 24.17 -34.53
N ALA A 961 -19.75 23.68 -35.47
CA ALA A 961 -18.34 23.40 -35.23
C ALA A 961 -17.52 24.68 -35.41
N ALA A 962 -16.75 25.10 -34.40
CA ALA A 962 -16.03 26.36 -34.39
C ALA A 962 -14.51 26.17 -34.46
N TYR A 963 -13.86 26.98 -35.31
CA TYR A 963 -12.43 26.95 -35.64
C TYR A 963 -11.79 28.32 -35.46
N SER A 964 -10.51 28.33 -35.08
CA SER A 964 -9.82 29.54 -34.59
C SER A 964 -9.22 30.41 -35.69
N GLY A 965 -8.84 29.82 -36.83
CA GLY A 965 -8.25 30.45 -38.01
C GLY A 965 -9.26 30.95 -39.05
N ASN A 966 -8.76 31.47 -40.18
CA ASN A 966 -9.62 31.93 -41.29
C ASN A 966 -9.93 30.76 -42.22
N ARG A 967 -11.06 30.80 -42.94
CA ARG A 967 -11.45 29.72 -43.86
C ARG A 967 -10.36 29.34 -44.87
N ALA A 968 -9.56 30.30 -45.31
CA ALA A 968 -8.53 30.09 -46.33
C ALA A 968 -7.38 29.17 -45.88
N ASP A 969 -7.30 28.90 -44.57
CA ASP A 969 -6.27 28.10 -43.94
C ASP A 969 -6.71 26.63 -43.76
N TYR A 970 -7.99 26.28 -44.05
CA TYR A 970 -8.55 24.93 -43.92
C TYR A 970 -9.05 24.31 -45.23
N THR A 971 -8.69 23.05 -45.47
CA THR A 971 -9.36 22.16 -46.41
C THR A 971 -10.57 21.52 -45.76
N ILE A 972 -11.68 21.42 -46.50
CA ILE A 972 -12.90 20.76 -46.02
C ILE A 972 -13.30 19.69 -47.05
N THR A 973 -13.53 18.46 -46.60
CA THR A 973 -13.80 17.28 -47.43
C THR A 973 -15.10 16.61 -47.00
N GLU A 974 -16.06 16.47 -47.92
CA GLU A 974 -17.25 15.64 -47.69
C GLU A 974 -16.88 14.15 -47.79
N ASN A 975 -17.11 13.40 -46.71
CA ASN A 975 -16.85 11.96 -46.65
C ASN A 975 -18.09 11.16 -47.09
N SER A 976 -19.26 11.63 -46.67
CA SER A 976 -20.58 11.16 -47.10
C SER A 976 -21.63 12.23 -46.76
N PRO A 977 -22.87 12.17 -47.27
CA PRO A 977 -23.87 13.22 -47.04
C PRO A 977 -24.12 13.47 -45.55
N GLY A 978 -23.82 14.70 -45.10
CA GLY A 978 -23.92 15.11 -43.69
C GLY A 978 -22.70 14.80 -42.80
N GLN A 979 -21.65 14.15 -43.33
CA GLN A 979 -20.40 13.88 -42.62
C GLN A 979 -19.20 14.49 -43.35
N VAL A 980 -18.47 15.36 -42.66
CA VAL A 980 -17.43 16.22 -43.25
C VAL A 980 -16.16 16.19 -42.41
N THR A 981 -15.01 16.07 -43.06
CA THR A 981 -13.72 16.33 -42.42
C THR A 981 -13.28 17.77 -42.66
N VAL A 982 -13.00 18.51 -41.60
CA VAL A 982 -12.28 19.80 -41.65
C VAL A 982 -10.81 19.53 -41.35
N THR A 983 -9.89 20.19 -42.05
CA THR A 983 -8.45 19.98 -41.83
C THR A 983 -7.69 21.28 -41.99
N ASP A 984 -6.93 21.66 -40.97
CA ASP A 984 -5.98 22.76 -41.02
C ASP A 984 -4.80 22.42 -41.96
N ASP A 985 -4.55 23.28 -42.94
CA ASP A 985 -3.43 23.19 -43.88
C ASP A 985 -2.21 24.01 -43.41
N ASN A 986 -2.32 24.75 -42.30
CA ASN A 986 -1.34 25.73 -41.80
C ASN A 986 -0.98 25.52 -40.31
N PRO A 987 -0.14 24.53 -39.96
CA PRO A 987 0.23 24.21 -38.56
C PRO A 987 1.18 25.24 -37.92
N GLY A 988 0.80 26.52 -37.90
CA GLY A 988 1.64 27.66 -37.56
C GLY A 988 0.95 28.84 -36.86
N ASP A 989 -0.38 28.86 -36.80
CA ASP A 989 -1.20 29.81 -36.01
C ASP A 989 -1.96 29.16 -34.84
N GLY A 990 -2.13 27.84 -34.87
CA GLY A 990 -2.73 26.99 -33.83
C GLY A 990 -3.26 25.75 -34.54
N ASP A 991 -2.66 24.58 -34.28
CA ASP A 991 -2.90 23.37 -35.07
C ASP A 991 -4.26 22.76 -34.67
N ASP A 992 -5.34 23.34 -35.22
CA ASP A 992 -6.72 22.86 -35.10
C ASP A 992 -6.90 21.49 -35.83
N GLY A 993 -5.85 20.97 -36.47
CA GLY A 993 -5.74 19.56 -36.84
C GLY A 993 -6.71 19.03 -37.92
N SER A 994 -7.19 17.80 -37.77
CA SER A 994 -8.00 17.09 -38.79
C SER A 994 -9.22 16.38 -38.19
N ASP A 995 -10.31 17.14 -38.06
CA ASP A 995 -11.53 16.71 -37.39
C ASP A 995 -12.54 16.06 -38.33
N ASN A 996 -13.33 15.15 -37.78
CA ASN A 996 -14.47 14.52 -38.43
C ASN A 996 -15.78 14.97 -37.76
N LEU A 997 -16.58 15.72 -38.52
CA LEU A 997 -17.88 16.27 -38.12
C LEU A 997 -19.02 15.37 -38.58
N ASP A 998 -19.94 15.04 -37.68
CA ASP A 998 -21.19 14.33 -37.94
C ASP A 998 -22.35 15.10 -37.30
N GLY A 999 -23.51 15.20 -37.96
CA GLY A 999 -24.68 15.90 -37.41
C GLY A 999 -24.49 17.38 -37.07
N VAL A 1000 -23.47 18.06 -37.61
CA VAL A 1000 -23.23 19.51 -37.44
C VAL A 1000 -23.79 20.29 -38.63
N ASP A 1001 -24.54 21.37 -38.38
CA ASP A 1001 -25.16 22.16 -39.45
C ASP A 1001 -24.24 23.24 -40.04
N PHE A 1002 -23.32 23.79 -39.24
CA PHE A 1002 -22.45 24.90 -39.63
C PHE A 1002 -20.98 24.71 -39.22
N VAL A 1003 -20.05 25.12 -40.08
CA VAL A 1003 -18.66 25.39 -39.67
C VAL A 1003 -18.44 26.89 -39.53
N GLN A 1004 -17.96 27.34 -38.38
CA GLN A 1004 -17.58 28.72 -38.11
C GLN A 1004 -16.05 28.87 -38.12
N PHE A 1005 -15.55 29.72 -39.02
CA PHE A 1005 -14.17 30.22 -39.05
C PHE A 1005 -14.12 31.68 -38.57
N ALA A 1006 -12.93 32.18 -38.27
CA ALA A 1006 -12.72 33.55 -37.77
C ALA A 1006 -13.20 34.67 -38.73
N ASP A 1007 -13.26 34.40 -40.03
CA ASP A 1007 -13.68 35.37 -41.07
C ASP A 1007 -15.05 35.08 -41.70
N GLN A 1008 -15.60 33.86 -41.57
CA GLN A 1008 -16.92 33.49 -42.11
C GLN A 1008 -17.48 32.18 -41.52
N THR A 1009 -18.81 32.03 -41.58
CA THR A 1009 -19.52 30.78 -41.27
C THR A 1009 -20.07 30.16 -42.56
N ILE A 1010 -20.06 28.82 -42.62
CA ILE A 1010 -20.49 28.00 -43.76
C ILE A 1010 -21.57 27.02 -43.26
N ALA A 1011 -22.63 26.80 -44.03
CA ALA A 1011 -23.56 25.70 -43.78
C ALA A 1011 -23.00 24.41 -44.40
N ILE A 1012 -23.00 23.32 -43.63
CA ILE A 1012 -22.58 21.98 -44.06
C ILE A 1012 -23.72 21.25 -44.79
N VAL A 1013 -24.96 21.57 -44.41
CA VAL A 1013 -26.17 20.97 -44.98
C VAL A 1013 -26.62 21.73 -46.22
N THR A 1014 -26.88 21.01 -47.31
CA THR A 1014 -27.75 21.47 -48.41
C THR A 1014 -29.17 21.62 -47.86
N ALA A 1015 -29.68 22.84 -47.82
CA ALA A 1015 -30.87 23.14 -47.02
C ALA A 1015 -32.17 22.87 -47.81
N PRO A 1016 -33.16 22.13 -47.27
CA PRO A 1016 -34.40 21.85 -48.00
C PRO A 1016 -35.23 23.12 -48.24
N ASP A 1017 -35.63 23.31 -49.49
CA ASP A 1017 -36.43 24.45 -49.94
C ASP A 1017 -37.88 24.48 -49.40
N GLY A 1018 -38.38 25.68 -49.11
CA GLY A 1018 -39.78 25.91 -48.77
C GLY A 1018 -40.44 27.03 -49.59
N TYR A 1019 -41.46 26.70 -50.38
CA TYR A 1019 -42.29 27.69 -51.10
C TYR A 1019 -43.79 27.47 -50.87
N ALA A 1020 -44.61 28.43 -51.33
CA ALA A 1020 -46.07 28.33 -51.23
C ALA A 1020 -46.77 28.87 -52.49
N THR A 1021 -47.90 28.24 -52.83
CA THR A 1021 -48.84 28.70 -53.87
C THR A 1021 -50.28 28.30 -53.52
N ASN A 1022 -51.22 28.49 -54.45
CA ASN A 1022 -52.54 27.87 -54.40
C ASN A 1022 -52.73 26.90 -55.58
N ALA A 1023 -53.75 26.06 -55.50
CA ALA A 1023 -54.00 24.98 -56.47
C ALA A 1023 -54.16 25.42 -57.94
N ASP A 1024 -54.43 26.71 -58.20
CA ASP A 1024 -54.63 27.28 -59.54
C ASP A 1024 -53.42 28.04 -60.10
N ILE A 1025 -52.47 28.43 -59.25
CA ILE A 1025 -51.37 29.31 -59.63
C ILE A 1025 -50.07 28.51 -59.79
N ALA A 1026 -49.61 28.42 -61.05
CA ALA A 1026 -48.27 27.96 -61.36
C ALA A 1026 -47.21 28.89 -60.75
N LEU A 1027 -46.41 28.35 -59.85
CA LEU A 1027 -45.28 29.02 -59.22
C LEU A 1027 -44.09 29.01 -60.18
N ASN A 1028 -43.43 30.15 -60.35
CA ASN A 1028 -42.24 30.29 -61.18
C ASN A 1028 -41.19 31.04 -60.38
N ILE A 1029 -40.11 30.35 -60.02
CA ILE A 1029 -39.03 30.85 -59.18
C ILE A 1029 -37.78 31.04 -60.04
N ALA A 1030 -37.17 32.22 -59.97
CA ALA A 1030 -35.93 32.52 -60.66
C ALA A 1030 -34.73 31.88 -59.94
N ALA A 1031 -33.57 31.78 -60.60
CA ALA A 1031 -32.35 31.19 -60.05
C ALA A 1031 -31.94 31.75 -58.67
N LEU A 1032 -32.32 33.00 -58.39
CA LEU A 1032 -32.25 33.60 -57.05
C LEU A 1032 -33.65 34.17 -56.71
N PRO A 1033 -34.36 33.68 -55.67
CA PRO A 1033 -34.01 32.59 -54.77
C PRO A 1033 -34.56 31.24 -55.29
N GLY A 1034 -33.80 30.55 -56.14
CA GLY A 1034 -34.11 29.19 -56.62
C GLY A 1034 -33.43 28.12 -55.79
N VAL A 1035 -33.57 26.84 -56.17
CA VAL A 1035 -33.21 25.71 -55.30
C VAL A 1035 -31.74 25.68 -54.86
N LEU A 1036 -30.83 26.20 -55.68
CA LEU A 1036 -29.40 26.29 -55.36
C LEU A 1036 -29.02 27.56 -54.55
N THR A 1037 -29.97 28.29 -53.96
CA THR A 1037 -29.69 29.60 -53.30
C THR A 1037 -29.17 29.46 -51.89
N ASN A 1038 -29.60 28.39 -51.22
CA ASN A 1038 -29.27 27.98 -49.86
C ASN A 1038 -28.37 26.74 -49.84
N ASP A 1039 -28.07 26.16 -51.01
CA ASP A 1039 -27.04 25.14 -51.18
C ASP A 1039 -25.65 25.80 -51.31
N PHE A 1040 -24.63 25.14 -50.77
CA PHE A 1040 -23.24 25.61 -50.82
C PHE A 1040 -22.29 24.47 -51.20
N ASP A 1041 -21.40 24.71 -52.17
CA ASP A 1041 -20.33 23.77 -52.50
C ASP A 1041 -19.15 23.98 -51.55
N ILE A 1042 -18.69 22.89 -50.94
CA ILE A 1042 -17.66 22.92 -49.91
C ILE A 1042 -16.28 23.33 -50.46
N GLY A 1043 -16.00 23.04 -51.73
CA GLY A 1043 -14.82 23.52 -52.47
C GLY A 1043 -14.95 24.95 -53.02
N GLY A 1044 -16.12 25.57 -52.91
CA GLY A 1044 -16.44 26.88 -53.48
C GLY A 1044 -16.69 26.86 -55.00
N ASP A 1045 -16.90 25.69 -55.60
CA ASP A 1045 -17.30 25.55 -56.99
C ASP A 1045 -18.75 26.03 -57.22
N SER A 1046 -19.09 26.29 -58.48
CA SER A 1046 -20.43 26.80 -58.83
C SER A 1046 -21.41 25.66 -59.03
N LEU A 1047 -22.28 25.44 -58.02
CA LEU A 1047 -23.34 24.42 -58.07
C LEU A 1047 -24.25 24.55 -59.31
N SER A 1048 -24.73 23.41 -59.78
CA SER A 1048 -25.74 23.29 -60.84
C SER A 1048 -26.65 22.09 -60.61
N VAL A 1049 -27.90 22.14 -61.06
CA VAL A 1049 -28.82 20.99 -60.96
C VAL A 1049 -28.50 19.98 -62.08
N SER A 1050 -28.17 18.74 -61.70
CA SER A 1050 -27.83 17.64 -62.62
C SER A 1050 -29.02 16.77 -63.03
N ASP A 1051 -29.94 16.50 -62.11
CA ASP A 1051 -31.22 15.82 -62.36
C ASP A 1051 -32.32 16.38 -61.45
N ALA A 1052 -33.60 16.13 -61.78
CA ALA A 1052 -34.73 16.50 -60.93
C ALA A 1052 -36.02 15.75 -61.30
N ASP A 1053 -36.89 15.59 -60.30
CA ASP A 1053 -38.27 15.16 -60.51
C ASP A 1053 -39.00 16.08 -61.50
N VAL A 1054 -39.71 15.48 -62.44
CA VAL A 1054 -40.56 16.18 -63.43
C VAL A 1054 -42.05 16.20 -63.06
N ILE A 1055 -42.42 15.47 -62.01
CA ILE A 1055 -43.77 15.40 -61.45
C ILE A 1055 -43.63 15.29 -59.92
N SER A 1056 -44.38 16.09 -59.15
CA SER A 1056 -44.35 16.05 -57.68
C SER A 1056 -45.04 14.81 -57.09
N ALA A 1057 -44.84 14.58 -55.79
CA ALA A 1057 -45.49 13.53 -55.02
C ALA A 1057 -47.03 13.53 -55.17
N ASN A 1058 -47.67 14.70 -55.28
CA ASN A 1058 -49.11 14.86 -55.50
C ASN A 1058 -49.47 15.22 -56.95
N GLY A 1059 -48.58 15.03 -57.93
CA GLY A 1059 -48.90 15.05 -59.35
C GLY A 1059 -48.93 16.43 -60.03
N ALA A 1060 -48.33 17.46 -59.42
CA ALA A 1060 -48.06 18.73 -60.10
C ALA A 1060 -46.93 18.56 -61.13
N SER A 1061 -46.93 19.37 -62.20
CA SER A 1061 -45.86 19.32 -63.20
C SER A 1061 -44.67 20.16 -62.75
N ILE A 1062 -43.46 19.60 -62.81
CA ILE A 1062 -42.22 20.24 -62.38
C ILE A 1062 -41.29 20.48 -63.57
N THR A 1063 -40.49 21.54 -63.51
CA THR A 1063 -39.30 21.71 -64.34
C THR A 1063 -38.27 22.49 -63.54
N VAL A 1064 -37.13 21.87 -63.26
CA VAL A 1064 -35.96 22.51 -62.64
C VAL A 1064 -34.92 22.73 -63.74
N ASN A 1065 -34.25 23.89 -63.73
CA ASN A 1065 -33.17 24.22 -64.65
C ASN A 1065 -31.82 24.10 -63.93
N ALA A 1066 -30.75 23.87 -64.70
CA ALA A 1066 -29.40 23.74 -64.17
C ALA A 1066 -28.87 24.97 -63.39
N ASP A 1067 -29.52 26.14 -63.51
CA ASP A 1067 -29.21 27.35 -62.74
C ASP A 1067 -30.01 27.48 -61.42
N GLY A 1068 -30.70 26.42 -61.00
CA GLY A 1068 -31.53 26.41 -59.79
C GLY A 1068 -32.91 27.06 -59.94
N SER A 1069 -33.23 27.68 -61.09
CA SER A 1069 -34.59 28.19 -61.34
C SER A 1069 -35.57 27.05 -61.60
N PHE A 1070 -36.80 27.13 -61.08
CA PHE A 1070 -37.82 26.09 -61.30
C PHE A 1070 -39.24 26.63 -61.51
N SER A 1071 -40.08 25.79 -62.10
CA SER A 1071 -41.53 26.01 -62.21
C SER A 1071 -42.30 24.82 -61.65
N TYR A 1072 -43.33 25.11 -60.87
CA TYR A 1072 -44.25 24.15 -60.26
C TYR A 1072 -45.68 24.50 -60.70
N ASP A 1073 -46.36 23.60 -61.41
CA ASP A 1073 -47.74 23.80 -61.90
C ASP A 1073 -48.72 22.81 -61.27
N PRO A 1074 -49.49 23.22 -60.25
CA PRO A 1074 -50.49 22.37 -59.59
C PRO A 1074 -51.74 22.16 -60.45
N SER A 1075 -51.96 22.97 -61.50
CA SER A 1075 -53.18 22.93 -62.32
C SER A 1075 -53.32 21.67 -63.18
N GLY A 1076 -52.32 20.78 -63.17
CA GLY A 1076 -52.39 19.43 -63.74
C GLY A 1076 -52.91 18.35 -62.78
N SER A 1077 -52.87 18.57 -61.46
CA SER A 1077 -53.14 17.55 -60.44
C SER A 1077 -54.62 17.45 -60.06
N ASP A 1078 -55.20 16.25 -60.14
CA ASP A 1078 -56.53 15.95 -59.60
C ASP A 1078 -56.55 15.97 -58.06
N ALA A 1079 -55.41 15.71 -57.39
CA ALA A 1079 -55.32 15.66 -55.94
C ALA A 1079 -55.29 17.07 -55.31
N LEU A 1080 -54.57 18.00 -55.94
CA LEU A 1080 -54.43 19.37 -55.45
C LEU A 1080 -55.67 20.23 -55.74
N LYS A 1081 -56.38 19.96 -56.84
CA LYS A 1081 -57.68 20.59 -57.17
C LYS A 1081 -58.85 20.18 -56.28
N ALA A 1082 -58.72 19.07 -55.56
CA ALA A 1082 -59.78 18.58 -54.68
C ALA A 1082 -59.78 19.25 -53.28
N LEU A 1083 -58.78 20.10 -53.00
CA LEU A 1083 -58.58 20.81 -51.75
C LEU A 1083 -59.58 21.96 -51.60
N ASN A 1084 -60.40 21.93 -50.55
CA ASN A 1084 -61.41 22.96 -50.34
C ASN A 1084 -60.78 24.33 -50.02
N PRO A 1085 -61.54 25.43 -50.08
CA PRO A 1085 -61.01 26.77 -49.86
C PRO A 1085 -60.40 26.94 -48.46
N GLY A 1086 -59.07 27.12 -48.41
CA GLY A 1086 -58.32 27.23 -47.16
C GLY A 1086 -57.87 25.89 -46.53
N ASP A 1087 -58.17 24.75 -47.15
CA ASP A 1087 -57.42 23.52 -46.89
C ASP A 1087 -55.96 23.72 -47.34
N VAL A 1088 -55.03 23.01 -46.68
CA VAL A 1088 -53.60 23.10 -46.97
C VAL A 1088 -53.04 21.70 -47.13
N LEU A 1089 -52.31 21.47 -48.23
CA LEU A 1089 -51.51 20.26 -48.45
C LEU A 1089 -50.05 20.66 -48.67
N VAL A 1090 -49.13 19.90 -48.10
CA VAL A 1090 -47.71 19.98 -48.46
C VAL A 1090 -47.45 18.97 -49.57
N ASP A 1091 -46.94 19.45 -50.69
CA ASP A 1091 -46.49 18.66 -51.83
C ASP A 1091 -44.97 18.76 -51.95
N SER A 1092 -44.31 17.79 -52.59
CA SER A 1092 -42.84 17.76 -52.65
C SER A 1092 -42.30 17.14 -53.93
N PHE A 1093 -41.07 17.49 -54.27
CA PHE A 1093 -40.29 16.91 -55.37
C PHE A 1093 -38.79 16.95 -55.03
N GLN A 1094 -37.98 16.11 -55.66
CA GLN A 1094 -36.52 16.08 -55.43
C GLN A 1094 -35.71 16.67 -56.59
N TYR A 1095 -34.52 17.19 -56.29
CA TYR A 1095 -33.50 17.60 -57.25
C TYR A 1095 -32.12 17.09 -56.84
N GLU A 1096 -31.19 17.00 -57.78
CA GLU A 1096 -29.80 16.63 -57.54
C GLU A 1096 -28.91 17.86 -57.82
N ALA A 1097 -28.23 18.38 -56.80
CA ALA A 1097 -27.22 19.42 -56.93
C ALA A 1097 -25.86 18.81 -57.26
N SER A 1098 -25.05 19.48 -58.08
CA SER A 1098 -23.73 19.00 -58.52
C SER A 1098 -22.69 20.13 -58.59
N ASP A 1099 -21.47 19.80 -58.13
CA ASP A 1099 -20.25 20.60 -58.22
C ASP A 1099 -19.71 20.76 -59.66
N GLY A 1100 -20.17 19.93 -60.60
CA GLY A 1100 -19.64 19.84 -61.96
C GLY A 1100 -18.30 19.10 -62.11
N ASN A 1101 -17.69 18.64 -61.02
CA ASN A 1101 -16.48 17.82 -60.99
C ASN A 1101 -16.77 16.33 -60.77
N GLY A 1102 -17.97 15.98 -60.30
CA GLY A 1102 -18.47 14.62 -60.23
C GLY A 1102 -19.12 14.24 -58.89
N SER A 1103 -19.19 15.16 -57.93
CA SER A 1103 -20.01 14.99 -56.72
C SER A 1103 -21.44 15.45 -56.96
N THR A 1104 -22.39 14.82 -56.26
CA THR A 1104 -23.83 15.06 -56.40
C THR A 1104 -24.59 14.72 -55.12
N THR A 1105 -25.51 15.59 -54.71
CA THR A 1105 -26.37 15.40 -53.52
C THR A 1105 -27.85 15.60 -53.89
N THR A 1106 -28.73 14.76 -53.36
CA THR A 1106 -30.18 14.79 -53.66
C THR A 1106 -30.96 15.47 -52.55
N GLU A 1107 -31.65 16.56 -52.89
CA GLU A 1107 -32.44 17.38 -51.96
C GLU A 1107 -33.94 17.37 -52.24
N THR A 1108 -34.73 17.82 -51.25
CA THR A 1108 -36.19 17.82 -51.32
C THR A 1108 -36.78 19.23 -51.19
N VAL A 1109 -37.54 19.65 -52.21
CA VAL A 1109 -38.32 20.89 -52.22
C VAL A 1109 -39.72 20.63 -51.66
N SER A 1110 -40.14 21.44 -50.69
CA SER A 1110 -41.50 21.42 -50.13
C SER A 1110 -42.34 22.62 -50.61
N ILE A 1111 -43.52 22.33 -51.18
CA ILE A 1111 -44.47 23.32 -51.69
C ILE A 1111 -45.77 23.25 -50.88
N THR A 1112 -46.07 24.31 -50.13
CA THR A 1112 -47.35 24.45 -49.44
C THR A 1112 -48.42 24.92 -50.42
N VAL A 1113 -49.39 24.08 -50.73
CA VAL A 1113 -50.50 24.38 -51.64
C VAL A 1113 -51.77 24.65 -50.84
N THR A 1114 -52.32 25.85 -51.01
CA THR A 1114 -53.62 26.24 -50.45
C THR A 1114 -54.76 25.96 -51.45
N GLY A 1115 -55.83 25.30 -50.98
CA GLY A 1115 -57.06 25.12 -51.75
C GLY A 1115 -57.79 26.44 -51.98
N VAL A 1116 -58.43 26.59 -53.13
CA VAL A 1116 -59.14 27.81 -53.58
C VAL A 1116 -60.49 27.42 -54.17
N ASN A 1117 -61.50 28.29 -54.00
CA ASN A 1117 -62.87 27.93 -54.37
C ASN A 1117 -63.06 27.93 -55.88
N ASP A 1118 -63.20 26.74 -56.44
CA ASP A 1118 -63.52 26.56 -57.85
C ASP A 1118 -64.99 26.89 -58.13
N ALA A 1119 -65.35 27.07 -59.40
CA ALA A 1119 -66.73 27.38 -59.77
C ALA A 1119 -67.48 26.10 -60.19
N PRO A 1120 -68.62 25.74 -59.57
CA PRO A 1120 -69.35 24.54 -59.94
C PRO A 1120 -69.87 24.62 -61.38
N MET A 1121 -69.58 23.60 -62.16
CA MET A 1121 -69.99 23.49 -63.56
C MET A 1121 -71.28 22.67 -63.68
N ALA A 1122 -72.29 23.23 -64.34
CA ALA A 1122 -73.57 22.60 -64.60
C ALA A 1122 -73.90 22.63 -66.10
N GLU A 1123 -74.61 21.60 -66.59
CA GLU A 1123 -75.00 21.45 -67.99
C GLU A 1123 -76.52 21.60 -68.18
N ASP A 1124 -76.93 22.17 -69.31
CA ASP A 1124 -78.34 22.35 -69.66
C ASP A 1124 -79.06 20.99 -69.70
N THR A 1125 -80.12 20.84 -68.89
CA THR A 1125 -80.87 19.58 -68.78
C THR A 1125 -82.34 19.78 -69.18
N ASN A 1126 -82.87 18.88 -70.02
CA ASN A 1126 -84.28 18.93 -70.46
C ASN A 1126 -85.09 17.76 -69.90
N PHE A 1127 -86.26 18.06 -69.33
CA PHE A 1127 -87.24 17.07 -68.87
C PHE A 1127 -88.56 17.22 -69.62
N ASN A 1128 -89.23 16.09 -69.88
CA ASN A 1128 -90.57 16.05 -70.45
C ASN A 1128 -91.55 15.52 -69.40
N ILE A 1129 -92.71 16.17 -69.26
CA ILE A 1129 -93.80 15.74 -68.38
C ILE A 1129 -95.13 15.91 -69.10
N ASP A 1130 -96.01 14.90 -68.98
CA ASP A 1130 -97.38 14.99 -69.49
C ASP A 1130 -98.17 16.02 -68.69
N GLU A 1131 -98.89 16.91 -69.38
CA GLU A 1131 -99.80 17.86 -68.72
C GLU A 1131 -100.92 17.15 -67.93
N ASN A 1132 -101.55 17.89 -67.02
CA ASN A 1132 -102.57 17.36 -66.10
C ASN A 1132 -102.07 16.24 -65.15
N SER A 1133 -100.78 15.93 -65.14
CA SER A 1133 -100.14 15.07 -64.14
C SER A 1133 -100.24 15.66 -62.72
N ALA A 1134 -100.30 14.77 -61.73
CA ALA A 1134 -100.16 15.16 -60.33
C ALA A 1134 -98.72 15.67 -60.03
N PRO A 1135 -98.53 16.51 -59.00
CA PRO A 1135 -97.22 16.90 -58.48
C PRO A 1135 -96.27 15.70 -58.32
N GLN A 1136 -95.15 15.72 -59.04
CA GLN A 1136 -94.17 14.62 -59.08
C GLN A 1136 -92.77 15.14 -59.43
N ILE A 1137 -91.74 14.37 -59.09
CA ILE A 1137 -90.37 14.58 -59.57
C ILE A 1137 -90.37 14.39 -61.10
N ILE A 1138 -89.78 15.34 -61.82
CA ILE A 1138 -89.63 15.31 -63.29
C ILE A 1138 -88.22 14.93 -63.75
N GLY A 1139 -87.24 15.05 -62.85
CA GLY A 1139 -85.86 14.64 -63.06
C GLY A 1139 -84.91 15.34 -62.09
N THR A 1140 -83.62 15.19 -62.33
CA THR A 1140 -82.55 15.70 -61.45
C THR A 1140 -81.55 16.48 -62.30
N VAL A 1141 -81.28 17.73 -61.96
CA VAL A 1141 -80.14 18.47 -62.54
C VAL A 1141 -78.88 18.13 -61.77
N THR A 1142 -77.76 18.01 -62.47
CA THR A 1142 -76.46 17.69 -61.88
C THR A 1142 -75.45 18.76 -62.20
N ALA A 1143 -74.60 19.05 -61.23
CA ALA A 1143 -73.42 19.88 -61.39
C ALA A 1143 -72.22 19.09 -60.84
N THR A 1144 -71.02 19.47 -61.24
CA THR A 1144 -69.75 18.95 -60.72
C THR A 1144 -68.91 20.13 -60.27
N ASP A 1145 -68.32 20.01 -59.09
CA ASP A 1145 -67.27 20.89 -58.60
C ASP A 1145 -65.93 20.13 -58.61
N SER A 1146 -64.82 20.85 -58.71
CA SER A 1146 -63.48 20.29 -58.45
C SER A 1146 -63.29 20.07 -56.95
N ASP A 1147 -63.79 21.03 -56.16
CA ASP A 1147 -63.76 21.02 -54.71
C ASP A 1147 -64.54 19.82 -54.14
N THR A 1148 -64.09 19.27 -53.01
CA THR A 1148 -64.81 18.22 -52.29
C THR A 1148 -66.03 18.75 -51.47
N GLY A 1149 -66.42 20.00 -51.72
CA GLY A 1149 -67.52 20.70 -51.06
C GLY A 1149 -68.93 20.25 -51.47
N THR A 1150 -69.93 20.73 -50.74
CA THR A 1150 -71.34 20.40 -51.01
C THR A 1150 -71.99 21.39 -51.98
N LEU A 1151 -72.42 20.89 -53.14
CA LEU A 1151 -73.22 21.64 -54.10
C LEU A 1151 -74.60 22.05 -53.53
N SER A 1152 -75.11 23.21 -53.96
CA SER A 1152 -76.44 23.70 -53.60
C SER A 1152 -77.22 24.18 -54.83
N TYR A 1153 -78.37 23.57 -55.10
CA TYR A 1153 -79.21 23.89 -56.25
C TYR A 1153 -80.36 24.86 -55.90
N VAL A 1154 -80.67 25.80 -56.79
CA VAL A 1154 -81.78 26.75 -56.62
C VAL A 1154 -82.32 27.19 -57.99
N ILE A 1155 -83.65 27.32 -58.11
CA ILE A 1155 -84.28 27.92 -59.29
C ILE A 1155 -84.26 29.45 -59.09
N THR A 1156 -83.49 30.14 -59.92
CA THR A 1156 -83.34 31.61 -59.96
C THR A 1156 -84.24 32.30 -60.98
N GLY A 1157 -84.68 31.58 -62.03
CA GLY A 1157 -85.42 32.08 -63.18
C GLY A 1157 -86.57 31.19 -63.64
N GLY A 1158 -87.42 31.70 -64.54
CA GLY A 1158 -88.49 30.94 -65.20
C GLY A 1158 -89.74 30.60 -64.36
N ASN A 1159 -89.59 30.36 -63.06
CA ASN A 1159 -90.64 29.83 -62.17
C ASN A 1159 -91.57 30.90 -61.55
N GLY A 1160 -91.94 31.94 -62.31
CA GLY A 1160 -92.73 33.08 -61.79
C GLY A 1160 -94.15 32.73 -61.32
N SER A 1161 -94.66 31.55 -61.68
CA SER A 1161 -95.94 31.00 -61.22
C SER A 1161 -95.80 30.01 -60.04
N GLY A 1162 -94.57 29.71 -59.60
CA GLY A 1162 -94.30 28.78 -58.50
C GLY A 1162 -94.71 27.34 -58.76
N LEU A 1163 -94.78 26.91 -60.03
CA LEU A 1163 -95.23 25.58 -60.48
C LEU A 1163 -94.16 24.49 -60.34
N PHE A 1164 -92.91 24.87 -60.08
CA PHE A 1164 -91.79 23.96 -59.88
C PHE A 1164 -91.11 24.20 -58.53
N SER A 1165 -90.44 23.19 -58.02
CA SER A 1165 -89.52 23.26 -56.88
C SER A 1165 -88.29 22.41 -57.17
N ILE A 1166 -87.14 22.80 -56.66
CA ILE A 1166 -85.91 22.00 -56.70
C ILE A 1166 -85.50 21.65 -55.28
N ASP A 1167 -85.05 20.42 -55.06
CA ASP A 1167 -84.35 20.06 -53.83
C ASP A 1167 -82.92 20.65 -53.87
N SER A 1168 -82.56 21.41 -52.84
CA SER A 1168 -81.30 22.14 -52.84
C SER A 1168 -80.07 21.25 -52.66
N ALA A 1169 -80.19 20.03 -52.14
CA ALA A 1169 -79.08 19.11 -51.95
C ALA A 1169 -78.95 18.08 -53.08
N THR A 1170 -80.08 17.61 -53.64
CA THR A 1170 -80.06 16.54 -54.66
C THR A 1170 -80.21 17.04 -56.09
N GLY A 1171 -80.68 18.29 -56.30
CA GLY A 1171 -80.99 18.80 -57.63
C GLY A 1171 -82.28 18.23 -58.24
N GLU A 1172 -83.08 17.46 -57.48
CA GLU A 1172 -84.35 16.91 -57.96
C GLU A 1172 -85.38 18.02 -58.20
N ILE A 1173 -85.79 18.20 -59.45
CA ILE A 1173 -86.87 19.11 -59.83
C ILE A 1173 -88.20 18.37 -59.76
N SER A 1174 -89.18 18.97 -59.09
CA SER A 1174 -90.55 18.50 -58.99
C SER A 1174 -91.54 19.56 -59.47
N THR A 1175 -92.70 19.12 -59.97
CA THR A 1175 -93.87 19.99 -60.10
C THR A 1175 -94.59 20.14 -58.75
N THR A 1176 -94.94 21.37 -58.40
CA THR A 1176 -95.71 21.70 -57.18
C THR A 1176 -97.22 21.84 -57.46
N GLY A 1177 -97.56 22.07 -58.74
CA GLY A 1177 -98.92 22.25 -59.24
C GLY A 1177 -99.14 21.53 -60.56
N VAL A 1178 -100.39 21.48 -61.00
CA VAL A 1178 -100.79 20.80 -62.23
C VAL A 1178 -100.44 21.67 -63.44
N LEU A 1179 -99.60 21.15 -64.35
CA LEU A 1179 -99.22 21.83 -65.60
C LEU A 1179 -100.32 21.75 -66.66
N ASN A 1180 -100.39 22.77 -67.52
CA ASN A 1180 -101.37 22.91 -68.61
C ASN A 1180 -100.63 23.32 -69.90
N HIS A 1181 -100.68 22.47 -70.92
CA HIS A 1181 -99.89 22.65 -72.15
C HIS A 1181 -100.42 23.80 -73.02
N GLU A 1182 -101.74 24.03 -73.06
CA GLU A 1182 -102.31 25.17 -73.80
C GLU A 1182 -101.97 26.54 -73.19
N ALA A 1183 -101.65 26.60 -71.90
CA ALA A 1183 -101.20 27.81 -71.21
C ALA A 1183 -99.71 28.08 -71.42
N ALA A 1184 -98.88 27.04 -71.31
CA ALA A 1184 -97.45 27.07 -71.60
C ALA A 1184 -96.97 25.68 -72.05
N ALA A 1185 -96.55 25.56 -73.31
CA ALA A 1185 -96.07 24.31 -73.88
C ALA A 1185 -94.63 23.95 -73.45
N GLN A 1186 -93.89 24.92 -72.91
CA GLN A 1186 -92.50 24.82 -72.47
C GLN A 1186 -92.28 25.77 -71.28
N HIS A 1187 -91.44 25.36 -70.34
CA HIS A 1187 -91.01 26.17 -69.20
C HIS A 1187 -89.48 26.15 -69.15
N ASP A 1188 -88.86 27.28 -69.48
CA ASP A 1188 -87.42 27.46 -69.37
C ASP A 1188 -87.10 27.93 -67.95
N LEU A 1189 -86.41 27.09 -67.17
CA LEU A 1189 -85.97 27.38 -65.81
C LEU A 1189 -84.48 27.76 -65.81
N THR A 1190 -84.06 28.52 -64.81
CA THR A 1190 -82.67 28.91 -64.50
C THR A 1190 -82.55 28.97 -62.99
#